data_AF-A0A8J5Y3D7-F1
#
_entry.id   AF-A0A8J5Y3D7-F1
#
_cell.length_a   1.000
_cell.length_b   1.000
_cell.length_c   1.000
_cell.angle_alpha   90.00
_cell.angle_beta   90.00
_cell.angle_gamma   90.00
#
_symmetry.space_group_name_H-M   'P 1'
#
loop_
_entity.id
_entity.type
_entity.pdbx_description
1 polymer ?
#
loop_
_entity_poly.entity_id
_entity_poly.type
_entity_poly.pdbx_seq_one_letter_code
_entity_poly.pdbx_strand_id
1 'polypeptide(L)'
;MLLSHVRATVRVAVQPEADEPMGQLRARVERFLVGEGAFRTLHDRRTRASLGEHLLGTFDLLAARRCSGAVCTAGALHSIYGTNVFRHATVQPTRARRDAIGREFGWRAERLAYLFHTCSRPHDLERGALVSRTPGLVWSERDLHDLRMIEGANLAEQGHSFSRFPTIGAIWARAGADAHAARSCELRTPAHARRLRAWAAGLQLLGCTPMLVVRVAHGGHERDVRLPLRLCDAAALGSWLMAVAPGGPVEGAMVVGFVLAGEGRYGMPVCRLQMLDMLGRFACARVACAPRCEPALAVEVEPILVLAQPGFPPAEPHSWTHQGDVAMREHAAVALPPRFSPCAPLSGGHITSASVPLPALLTAARAGDEGALAAAGRALVHQLRGRGWAKVWMGGEACESVDAAYVALRTLEGTAGPALSAAFDGGRYVGYGSDPGRWWINWREGLEDEQRMPWPAHARAHRQALARAYAHSETAARAALQAVLAAVPAGRHASADALLGGAHATLALARANDEPLDGSTHAGCPESAPTREARMAGADPPERSYGATVQRFLVYRDKPATSDATSSASAAHADLGLLTLAPPSTISALEVFEPWTGRLQHPEAELAKGEWLLFAGETLGFLTGGDVQAAIHRVPWVERGARPNRCAAPLFLRAAPWAVLRDPSGSIELTCRELMERHCVTRRPWRGVRRGGLSVGDW
;
A
#
# COMPACT_ATOMS: atom_id res chain seq x y z
N MET A 1 -10.74 -47.46 -33.82
CA MET A 1 -10.70 -47.18 -32.37
C MET A 1 -10.99 -45.70 -32.16
N LEU A 2 -12.03 -45.40 -31.38
CA LEU A 2 -12.67 -44.08 -31.28
C LEU A 2 -11.78 -43.01 -30.62
N LEU A 3 -11.65 -41.85 -31.26
CA LEU A 3 -11.19 -40.59 -30.66
C LEU A 3 -12.40 -39.72 -30.32
N SER A 4 -12.98 -39.90 -29.13
CA SER A 4 -14.01 -39.00 -28.59
C SER A 4 -13.36 -37.78 -27.93
N HIS A 5 -13.57 -36.61 -28.55
CA HIS A 5 -13.19 -35.30 -28.04
C HIS A 5 -13.99 -34.95 -26.78
N VAL A 6 -13.31 -34.77 -25.64
CA VAL A 6 -13.90 -34.13 -24.45
C VAL A 6 -13.61 -32.63 -24.53
N ARG A 7 -14.59 -31.85 -25.01
CA ARG A 7 -14.61 -30.39 -24.82
C ARG A 7 -15.14 -30.11 -23.41
N ALA A 8 -14.24 -29.87 -22.47
CA ALA A 8 -14.61 -29.35 -21.16
C ALA A 8 -14.91 -27.85 -21.27
N THR A 9 -16.19 -27.48 -21.32
CA THR A 9 -16.64 -26.09 -21.26
C THR A 9 -16.49 -25.59 -19.83
N VAL A 10 -15.38 -24.92 -19.51
CA VAL A 10 -15.20 -24.22 -18.23
C VAL A 10 -16.08 -22.97 -18.27
N ARG A 11 -17.24 -23.02 -17.61
CA ARG A 11 -18.03 -21.82 -17.31
C ARG A 11 -17.33 -21.05 -16.20
N VAL A 12 -16.59 -20.01 -16.57
CA VAL A 12 -16.10 -19.01 -15.62
C VAL A 12 -17.33 -18.29 -15.05
N ALA A 13 -17.51 -18.36 -13.73
CA ALA A 13 -18.53 -17.58 -13.05
C ALA A 13 -18.17 -16.09 -13.19
N VAL A 14 -18.87 -15.41 -14.09
CA VAL A 14 -18.81 -13.95 -14.24
C VAL A 14 -19.16 -13.34 -12.88
N GLN A 15 -18.28 -12.51 -12.33
CA GLN A 15 -18.64 -11.74 -11.14
C GLN A 15 -19.82 -10.83 -11.50
N PRO A 16 -20.85 -10.69 -10.65
CA PRO A 16 -21.94 -9.77 -10.92
C PRO A 16 -21.35 -8.37 -11.10
N GLU A 17 -21.59 -7.82 -12.30
CA GLU A 17 -21.09 -6.52 -12.73
C GLU A 17 -21.50 -5.41 -11.75
N ALA A 18 -20.66 -4.39 -11.62
CA ALA A 18 -20.82 -3.31 -10.63
C ALA A 18 -22.06 -2.42 -10.82
N ASP A 19 -22.88 -2.66 -11.86
CA ASP A 19 -23.96 -1.78 -12.31
C ASP A 19 -25.31 -2.49 -12.49
N GLU A 20 -25.54 -3.65 -11.84
CA GLU A 20 -26.88 -4.29 -11.89
C GLU A 20 -27.96 -3.32 -11.36
N PRO A 21 -29.01 -3.00 -12.15
CA PRO A 21 -30.09 -2.15 -11.70
C PRO A 21 -30.72 -2.69 -10.41
N MET A 22 -30.95 -1.82 -9.42
CA MET A 22 -31.42 -2.22 -8.09
C MET A 22 -32.70 -3.07 -8.11
N GLY A 23 -33.58 -2.85 -9.09
CA GLY A 23 -34.78 -3.66 -9.29
C GLY A 23 -34.50 -5.11 -9.71
N GLN A 24 -33.48 -5.33 -10.55
CA GLN A 24 -33.04 -6.68 -10.94
C GLN A 24 -32.41 -7.41 -9.75
N LEU A 25 -31.56 -6.70 -9.00
CA LEU A 25 -30.95 -7.22 -7.78
C LEU A 25 -32.01 -7.61 -6.74
N ARG A 26 -33.02 -6.76 -6.50
CA ARG A 26 -34.16 -7.06 -5.62
C ARG A 26 -34.90 -8.32 -6.06
N ALA A 27 -35.23 -8.43 -7.35
CA ALA A 27 -35.95 -9.58 -7.88
C ALA A 27 -35.14 -10.90 -7.79
N ARG A 28 -33.82 -10.83 -7.94
CA ARG A 28 -32.93 -11.99 -7.74
C ARG A 28 -32.94 -12.46 -6.29
N VAL A 29 -32.80 -11.53 -5.35
CA VAL A 29 -32.86 -11.81 -3.91
C VAL A 29 -34.21 -12.40 -3.52
N GLU A 30 -35.31 -11.83 -4.03
CA GLU A 30 -36.66 -12.35 -3.80
C GLU A 30 -36.81 -13.81 -4.26
N ARG A 31 -36.36 -14.14 -5.48
CA ARG A 31 -36.39 -15.53 -5.96
C ARG A 31 -35.61 -16.48 -5.06
N PHE A 32 -34.46 -16.05 -4.56
CA PHE A 32 -33.68 -16.84 -3.60
C PHE A 32 -34.44 -17.02 -2.28
N LEU A 33 -35.02 -15.96 -1.71
CA LEU A 33 -35.80 -16.03 -0.48
C LEU A 33 -37.04 -16.93 -0.61
N VAL A 34 -37.68 -16.94 -1.78
CA VAL A 34 -38.76 -17.89 -2.10
C VAL A 34 -38.23 -19.32 -2.11
N GLY A 35 -37.09 -19.57 -2.80
CA GLY A 35 -36.47 -20.89 -2.90
C GLY A 35 -36.02 -21.46 -1.55
N GLU A 36 -35.53 -20.61 -0.64
CA GLU A 36 -35.13 -21.01 0.71
C GLU A 36 -36.32 -21.10 1.69
N GLY A 37 -37.53 -20.73 1.27
CA GLY A 37 -38.73 -20.84 2.09
C GLY A 37 -38.94 -19.70 3.10
N ALA A 38 -38.23 -18.57 2.97
CA ALA A 38 -38.35 -17.43 3.89
C ALA A 38 -39.79 -16.86 3.96
N PHE A 39 -40.55 -16.91 2.86
CA PHE A 39 -41.95 -16.47 2.83
C PHE A 39 -42.92 -17.41 3.56
N ARG A 40 -42.48 -18.63 3.92
CA ARG A 40 -43.27 -19.58 4.72
C ARG A 40 -42.99 -19.47 6.21
N THR A 41 -41.91 -18.77 6.58
CA THR A 41 -41.50 -18.58 7.96
C THR A 41 -42.16 -17.32 8.50
N LEU A 42 -43.00 -17.47 9.53
CA LEU A 42 -43.59 -16.33 10.23
C LEU A 42 -42.50 -15.56 11.01
N HIS A 43 -42.41 -14.24 10.78
CA HIS A 43 -41.42 -13.40 11.44
C HIS A 43 -42.04 -12.54 12.55
N ASP A 44 -43.19 -11.91 12.28
CA ASP A 44 -43.95 -11.16 13.28
C ASP A 44 -45.36 -11.75 13.43
N ARG A 45 -45.66 -12.20 14.66
CA ARG A 45 -46.98 -12.78 15.01
C ARG A 45 -48.09 -11.73 15.00
N ARG A 46 -47.78 -10.46 15.26
CA ARG A 46 -48.76 -9.38 15.37
C ARG A 46 -49.26 -8.94 14.00
N THR A 47 -48.34 -8.72 13.06
CA THR A 47 -48.66 -8.30 11.69
C THR A 47 -48.92 -9.48 10.75
N ARG A 48 -48.59 -10.70 11.17
CA ARG A 48 -48.56 -11.92 10.35
C ARG A 48 -47.58 -11.84 9.16
N ALA A 49 -46.63 -10.91 9.20
CA ALA A 49 -45.62 -10.79 8.17
C ALA A 49 -44.66 -12.00 8.18
N SER A 50 -44.38 -12.51 6.99
CA SER A 50 -43.36 -13.53 6.76
C SER A 50 -41.95 -12.93 6.86
N LEU A 51 -40.96 -13.79 7.08
CA LEU A 51 -39.55 -13.40 7.07
C LEU A 51 -39.15 -12.85 5.70
N GLY A 52 -39.66 -13.44 4.61
CA GLY A 52 -39.41 -12.95 3.25
C GLY A 52 -39.87 -11.50 3.04
N GLU A 53 -41.07 -11.15 3.50
CA GLU A 53 -41.60 -9.78 3.42
C GLU A 53 -40.76 -8.79 4.24
N HIS A 54 -40.42 -9.16 5.48
CA HIS A 54 -39.56 -8.36 6.35
C HIS A 54 -38.18 -8.07 5.74
N LEU A 55 -37.55 -9.10 5.16
CA LEU A 55 -36.23 -8.99 4.54
C LEU A 55 -36.27 -8.10 3.29
N LEU A 56 -37.30 -8.21 2.45
CA LEU A 56 -37.47 -7.30 1.31
C LEU A 56 -37.81 -5.87 1.74
N GLY A 57 -38.60 -5.68 2.79
CA GLY A 57 -38.84 -4.36 3.37
C GLY A 57 -37.55 -3.69 3.83
N THR A 58 -36.65 -4.46 4.47
CA THR A 58 -35.32 -3.99 4.86
C THR A 58 -34.47 -3.60 3.65
N PHE A 59 -34.48 -4.41 2.58
CA PHE A 59 -33.80 -4.08 1.32
C PHE A 59 -34.31 -2.75 0.74
N ASP A 60 -35.63 -2.58 0.66
CA ASP A 60 -36.27 -1.43 0.05
C ASP A 60 -35.95 -0.15 0.83
N LEU A 61 -35.89 -0.21 2.17
CA LEU A 61 -35.45 0.90 3.00
C LEU A 61 -33.97 1.27 2.75
N LEU A 62 -33.07 0.29 2.66
CA LEU A 62 -31.65 0.53 2.34
C LEU A 62 -31.47 1.12 0.94
N ALA A 63 -32.21 0.60 -0.04
CA ALA A 63 -32.20 1.11 -1.41
C ALA A 63 -32.74 2.56 -1.47
N ALA A 64 -33.81 2.87 -0.72
CA ALA A 64 -34.34 4.23 -0.60
C ALA A 64 -33.33 5.22 0.02
N ARG A 65 -32.40 4.72 0.84
CA ARG A 65 -31.24 5.45 1.39
C ARG A 65 -29.99 5.42 0.51
N ARG A 66 -30.09 4.89 -0.72
CA ARG A 66 -29.01 4.79 -1.70
C ARG A 66 -27.78 4.05 -1.17
N CYS A 67 -28.00 3.05 -0.31
CA CYS A 67 -26.95 2.13 0.08
C CYS A 67 -26.45 1.34 -1.14
N SER A 68 -25.20 0.86 -1.07
CA SER A 68 -24.65 0.02 -2.14
C SER A 68 -25.44 -1.28 -2.30
N GLY A 69 -25.46 -1.86 -3.51
CA GLY A 69 -26.17 -3.12 -3.77
C GLY A 69 -25.75 -4.26 -2.82
N ALA A 70 -24.48 -4.30 -2.40
CA ALA A 70 -24.00 -5.26 -1.42
C ALA A 70 -24.60 -5.07 -0.02
N VAL A 71 -24.82 -3.81 0.41
CA VAL A 71 -25.46 -3.50 1.70
C VAL A 71 -26.95 -3.77 1.64
N CYS A 72 -27.64 -3.39 0.56
CA CYS A 72 -29.06 -3.70 0.36
C CYS A 72 -29.28 -5.22 0.38
N THR A 73 -28.46 -5.96 -0.38
CA THR A 73 -28.53 -7.42 -0.44
C THR A 73 -28.20 -8.05 0.91
N ALA A 74 -27.17 -7.59 1.61
CA ALA A 74 -26.90 -8.04 2.97
C ALA A 74 -28.09 -7.79 3.92
N GLY A 75 -28.76 -6.65 3.78
CA GLY A 75 -29.99 -6.34 4.52
C GLY A 75 -31.13 -7.31 4.21
N ALA A 76 -31.30 -7.73 2.96
CA ALA A 76 -32.27 -8.77 2.60
C ALA A 76 -31.87 -10.18 3.04
N LEU A 77 -30.62 -10.38 3.45
CA LEU A 77 -30.10 -11.68 3.88
C LEU A 77 -29.80 -11.71 5.39
N HIS A 78 -30.03 -10.61 6.11
CA HIS A 78 -29.43 -10.39 7.44
C HIS A 78 -29.87 -11.42 8.51
N SER A 79 -31.03 -12.05 8.33
CA SER A 79 -31.60 -13.04 9.26
C SER A 79 -31.71 -14.45 8.68
N ILE A 80 -31.18 -14.74 7.48
CA ILE A 80 -31.30 -16.08 6.88
C ILE A 80 -30.55 -17.15 7.67
N TYR A 81 -29.47 -16.77 8.36
CA TYR A 81 -28.72 -17.65 9.26
C TYR A 81 -29.28 -17.66 10.69
N GLY A 82 -30.37 -16.94 10.95
CA GLY A 82 -30.82 -16.58 12.29
C GLY A 82 -30.00 -15.45 12.90
N THR A 83 -30.40 -14.99 14.08
CA THR A 83 -29.74 -13.96 14.89
C THR A 83 -29.86 -14.32 16.38
N ASN A 84 -29.34 -13.46 17.27
CA ASN A 84 -29.51 -13.62 18.72
C ASN A 84 -30.98 -13.45 19.19
N VAL A 85 -31.81 -12.75 18.42
CA VAL A 85 -33.24 -12.53 18.71
C VAL A 85 -34.10 -13.50 17.90
N PHE A 86 -33.87 -13.59 16.59
CA PHE A 86 -34.63 -14.46 15.69
C PHE A 86 -33.86 -15.76 15.44
N ARG A 87 -34.19 -16.83 16.17
CA ARG A 87 -33.40 -18.07 16.20
C ARG A 87 -33.58 -18.99 14.99
N HIS A 88 -34.63 -18.78 14.18
CA HIS A 88 -34.89 -19.64 13.03
C HIS A 88 -33.90 -19.34 11.90
N ALA A 89 -33.10 -20.34 11.51
CA ALA A 89 -32.19 -20.26 10.38
C ALA A 89 -32.84 -20.89 9.14
N THR A 90 -33.20 -20.05 8.17
CA THR A 90 -33.69 -20.47 6.85
C THR A 90 -32.58 -21.17 6.06
N VAL A 91 -31.34 -20.72 6.24
CA VAL A 91 -30.14 -21.32 5.66
C VAL A 91 -29.18 -21.70 6.78
N GLN A 92 -28.65 -22.92 6.75
CA GLN A 92 -27.59 -23.31 7.67
C GLN A 92 -26.26 -22.64 7.28
N PRO A 93 -25.52 -22.00 8.21
CA PRO A 93 -24.30 -21.24 7.90
C PRO A 93 -23.07 -22.13 7.64
N THR A 94 -23.25 -23.26 6.96
CA THR A 94 -22.16 -24.14 6.53
C THR A 94 -21.30 -23.46 5.46
N ARG A 95 -20.02 -23.83 5.39
CA ARG A 95 -19.08 -23.27 4.39
C ARG A 95 -19.62 -23.37 2.96
N ALA A 96 -20.17 -24.52 2.58
CA ALA A 96 -20.70 -24.74 1.23
C ALA A 96 -21.88 -23.79 0.89
N ARG A 97 -22.78 -23.57 1.85
CA ARG A 97 -23.94 -22.66 1.68
C ARG A 97 -23.51 -21.21 1.63
N ARG A 98 -22.58 -20.81 2.50
CA ARG A 98 -21.97 -19.48 2.49
C ARG A 98 -21.26 -19.20 1.15
N ASP A 99 -20.49 -20.17 0.66
CA ASP A 99 -19.81 -20.04 -0.64
C ASP A 99 -20.79 -19.91 -1.80
N ALA A 100 -21.93 -20.60 -1.76
CA ALA A 100 -22.98 -20.48 -2.76
C ALA A 100 -23.62 -19.08 -2.75
N ILE A 101 -23.94 -18.54 -1.57
CA ILE A 101 -24.48 -17.19 -1.39
C ILE A 101 -23.47 -16.14 -1.84
N GLY A 102 -22.19 -16.30 -1.49
CA GLY A 102 -21.11 -15.41 -1.90
C GLY A 102 -20.87 -15.37 -3.42
N ARG A 103 -21.09 -16.49 -4.11
CA ARG A 103 -21.06 -16.55 -5.58
C ARG A 103 -22.29 -15.88 -6.21
N GLU A 104 -23.47 -16.10 -5.65
CA GLU A 104 -24.73 -15.57 -6.21
C GLU A 104 -24.84 -14.05 -6.01
N PHE A 105 -24.61 -13.57 -4.78
CA PHE A 105 -24.90 -12.20 -4.37
C PHE A 105 -23.66 -11.34 -4.09
N GLY A 106 -22.47 -11.92 -4.28
CA GLY A 106 -21.21 -11.28 -3.98
C GLY A 106 -20.76 -11.50 -2.54
N TRP A 107 -19.46 -11.73 -2.38
CA TRP A 107 -18.81 -12.02 -1.09
C TRP A 107 -18.99 -10.92 -0.03
N ARG A 108 -19.17 -9.67 -0.46
CA ARG A 108 -19.41 -8.57 0.46
C ARG A 108 -20.77 -8.68 1.15
N ALA A 109 -21.81 -8.98 0.38
CA ALA A 109 -23.17 -9.11 0.90
C ALA A 109 -23.28 -10.30 1.86
N GLU A 110 -22.72 -11.45 1.45
CA GLU A 110 -22.64 -12.66 2.29
C GLU A 110 -21.92 -12.38 3.61
N ARG A 111 -20.74 -11.75 3.55
CA ARG A 111 -19.94 -11.44 4.74
C ARG A 111 -20.71 -10.57 5.72
N LEU A 112 -21.42 -9.55 5.25
CA LEU A 112 -22.22 -8.67 6.10
C LEU A 112 -23.37 -9.43 6.75
N ALA A 113 -24.11 -10.26 6.00
CA ALA A 113 -25.17 -11.11 6.55
C ALA A 113 -24.64 -12.08 7.61
N TYR A 114 -23.48 -12.70 7.37
CA TYR A 114 -22.83 -13.60 8.33
C TYR A 114 -22.35 -12.87 9.59
N LEU A 115 -21.72 -11.69 9.44
CA LEU A 115 -21.31 -10.89 10.59
C LEU A 115 -22.50 -10.47 11.44
N PHE A 116 -23.59 -10.04 10.79
CA PHE A 116 -24.85 -9.69 11.44
C PHE A 116 -25.41 -10.84 12.27
N HIS A 117 -25.37 -12.07 11.73
CA HIS A 117 -25.73 -13.30 12.44
C HIS A 117 -24.89 -13.53 13.71
N THR A 118 -23.57 -13.29 13.65
CA THR A 118 -22.65 -13.59 14.77
C THR A 118 -22.62 -12.55 15.89
N CYS A 119 -23.14 -11.34 15.66
CA CYS A 119 -23.09 -10.25 16.63
C CYS A 119 -24.27 -10.26 17.62
N SER A 120 -24.07 -9.72 18.82
CA SER A 120 -25.16 -9.48 19.78
C SER A 120 -25.85 -8.17 19.49
N ARG A 121 -26.57 -8.12 18.38
CA ARG A 121 -27.38 -6.98 18.00
C ARG A 121 -28.53 -6.72 18.99
N PRO A 122 -29.00 -5.47 19.13
CA PRO A 122 -28.40 -4.24 18.58
C PRO A 122 -27.19 -3.72 19.38
N HIS A 123 -26.91 -4.25 20.58
CA HIS A 123 -25.95 -3.69 21.53
C HIS A 123 -24.48 -3.67 21.06
N ASP A 124 -24.02 -4.72 20.38
CA ASP A 124 -22.63 -4.75 19.89
C ASP A 124 -22.42 -3.71 18.78
N LEU A 125 -23.42 -3.55 17.92
CA LEU A 125 -23.42 -2.56 16.85
C LEU A 125 -23.50 -1.14 17.43
N GLU A 126 -24.38 -0.90 18.41
CA GLU A 126 -24.50 0.40 19.06
C GLU A 126 -23.17 0.84 19.70
N ARG A 127 -22.54 -0.03 20.50
CA ARG A 127 -21.27 0.25 21.18
C ARG A 127 -20.06 0.31 20.24
N GLY A 128 -20.19 -0.18 19.02
CA GLY A 128 -19.07 -0.33 18.10
C GLY A 128 -18.04 -1.34 18.58
N ALA A 129 -18.49 -2.37 19.31
CA ALA A 129 -17.60 -3.39 19.83
C ALA A 129 -17.00 -4.18 18.65
N LEU A 130 -15.71 -4.02 18.37
CA LEU A 130 -15.06 -4.66 17.22
C LEU A 130 -14.73 -6.15 17.43
N VAL A 131 -15.32 -6.80 18.43
CA VAL A 131 -15.01 -8.19 18.80
C VAL A 131 -16.18 -9.10 18.43
N SER A 132 -15.98 -9.98 17.44
CA SER A 132 -16.94 -11.05 17.18
C SER A 132 -16.94 -12.06 18.33
N ARG A 133 -18.10 -12.64 18.64
CA ARG A 133 -18.21 -13.79 19.54
C ARG A 133 -17.59 -15.07 18.96
N THR A 134 -17.35 -15.10 17.65
CA THR A 134 -16.62 -16.19 17.00
C THR A 134 -15.13 -15.86 17.05
N PRO A 135 -14.29 -16.67 17.74
CA PRO A 135 -12.86 -16.45 17.79
C PRO A 135 -12.26 -16.31 16.38
N GLY A 136 -11.43 -15.29 16.18
CA GLY A 136 -10.74 -15.03 14.91
C GLY A 136 -11.52 -14.26 13.85
N LEU A 137 -12.79 -13.87 14.11
CA LEU A 137 -13.56 -13.06 13.17
C LEU A 137 -13.40 -11.57 13.49
N VAL A 138 -12.57 -10.88 12.70
CA VAL A 138 -12.37 -9.43 12.78
C VAL A 138 -13.24 -8.73 11.73
N TRP A 139 -13.87 -7.62 12.10
CA TRP A 139 -14.62 -6.74 11.21
C TRP A 139 -14.01 -5.32 11.20
N SER A 140 -14.02 -4.69 10.03
CA SER A 140 -13.45 -3.35 9.81
C SER A 140 -14.41 -2.23 10.24
N GLU A 141 -13.93 -0.98 10.35
CA GLU A 141 -14.81 0.18 10.58
C GLU A 141 -15.90 0.30 9.50
N ARG A 142 -15.57 -0.03 8.26
CA ARG A 142 -16.54 -0.08 7.16
C ARG A 142 -17.59 -1.17 7.36
N ASP A 143 -17.18 -2.35 7.84
CA ASP A 143 -18.12 -3.41 8.23
C ASP A 143 -19.08 -2.91 9.30
N LEU A 144 -18.56 -2.30 10.36
CA LEU A 144 -19.37 -1.76 11.45
C LEU A 144 -20.36 -0.70 10.94
N HIS A 145 -19.92 0.23 10.09
CA HIS A 145 -20.80 1.23 9.49
C HIS A 145 -21.93 0.59 8.68
N ASP A 146 -21.60 -0.34 7.77
CA ASP A 146 -22.58 -1.03 6.93
C ASP A 146 -23.57 -1.88 7.76
N LEU A 147 -23.10 -2.50 8.84
CA LEU A 147 -23.95 -3.28 9.76
C LEU A 147 -24.87 -2.40 10.59
N ARG A 148 -24.42 -1.22 11.01
CA ARG A 148 -25.29 -0.21 11.65
C ARG A 148 -26.36 0.31 10.69
N MET A 149 -26.04 0.44 9.40
CA MET A 149 -27.04 0.75 8.38
C MET A 149 -28.09 -0.36 8.23
N ILE A 150 -27.66 -1.63 8.19
CA ILE A 150 -28.57 -2.78 8.13
C ILE A 150 -29.45 -2.85 9.38
N GLU A 151 -28.88 -2.69 10.58
CA GLU A 151 -29.65 -2.67 11.83
C GLU A 151 -30.62 -1.49 11.87
N GLY A 152 -30.19 -0.31 11.38
CA GLY A 152 -31.06 0.87 11.30
C GLY A 152 -32.27 0.64 10.40
N ALA A 153 -32.06 0.00 9.24
CA ALA A 153 -33.15 -0.41 8.36
C ALA A 153 -34.06 -1.45 9.01
N ASN A 154 -33.49 -2.47 9.67
CA ASN A 154 -34.26 -3.49 10.38
C ASN A 154 -35.14 -2.86 11.48
N LEU A 155 -34.60 -1.96 12.30
CA LEU A 155 -35.35 -1.29 13.37
C LEU A 155 -36.46 -0.40 12.79
N ALA A 156 -36.17 0.32 11.70
CA ALA A 156 -37.16 1.16 11.02
C ALA A 156 -38.31 0.33 10.42
N GLU A 157 -37.99 -0.80 9.77
CA GLU A 157 -38.97 -1.72 9.20
C GLU A 157 -39.91 -2.28 10.29
N GLN A 158 -39.35 -2.66 11.44
CA GLN A 158 -40.10 -3.21 12.58
C GLN A 158 -40.84 -2.13 13.40
N GLY A 159 -40.76 -0.85 13.01
CA GLY A 159 -41.39 0.26 13.73
C GLY A 159 -40.79 0.51 15.12
N HIS A 160 -39.53 0.12 15.35
CA HIS A 160 -38.84 0.35 16.62
C HIS A 160 -38.27 1.77 16.71
N SER A 161 -38.32 2.35 17.91
CA SER A 161 -37.72 3.67 18.19
C SER A 161 -36.19 3.60 18.26
N PHE A 162 -35.52 4.58 17.64
CA PHE A 162 -34.08 4.76 17.74
C PHE A 162 -33.61 5.33 19.08
N SER A 163 -34.51 5.77 19.97
CA SER A 163 -34.13 6.40 21.24
C SER A 163 -33.26 5.52 22.14
N ARG A 164 -33.34 4.19 21.99
CA ARG A 164 -32.52 3.22 22.72
C ARG A 164 -31.14 2.97 22.08
N PHE A 165 -30.96 3.36 20.83
CA PHE A 165 -29.77 3.11 20.01
C PHE A 165 -29.37 4.38 19.25
N PRO A 166 -28.93 5.43 19.99
CA PRO A 166 -28.70 6.76 19.42
C PRO A 166 -27.62 6.77 18.33
N THR A 167 -26.59 5.93 18.42
CA THR A 167 -25.53 5.84 17.42
C THR A 167 -26.05 5.26 16.12
N ILE A 168 -26.79 4.14 16.19
CA ILE A 168 -27.46 3.54 15.03
C ILE A 168 -28.46 4.54 14.43
N GLY A 169 -29.27 5.21 15.27
CA GLY A 169 -30.22 6.23 14.85
C GLY A 169 -29.56 7.41 14.13
N ALA A 170 -28.42 7.90 14.64
CA ALA A 170 -27.68 9.00 14.04
C ALA A 170 -27.11 8.64 12.66
N ILE A 171 -26.53 7.44 12.52
CA ILE A 171 -26.03 6.94 11.23
C ILE A 171 -27.18 6.75 10.26
N TRP A 172 -28.28 6.13 10.71
CA TRP A 172 -29.49 5.97 9.92
C TRP A 172 -30.00 7.33 9.43
N ALA A 173 -30.20 8.32 10.30
CA ALA A 173 -30.72 9.63 9.92
C ALA A 173 -29.86 10.34 8.86
N ARG A 174 -28.53 10.30 8.99
CA ARG A 174 -27.59 10.96 8.07
C ARG A 174 -27.69 10.43 6.64
N ALA A 175 -27.81 9.12 6.46
CA ALA A 175 -27.93 8.51 5.13
C ALA A 175 -29.18 9.00 4.36
N GLY A 176 -30.24 9.39 5.06
CA GLY A 176 -31.44 9.97 4.45
C GLY A 176 -31.26 11.43 4.05
N ALA A 177 -30.58 12.23 4.88
CA ALA A 177 -30.31 13.64 4.63
C ALA A 177 -29.39 13.84 3.42
N ASP A 178 -28.33 13.04 3.31
CA ASP A 178 -27.40 13.10 2.18
C ASP A 178 -28.10 12.71 0.86
N ALA A 179 -29.04 11.76 0.92
CA ALA A 179 -29.83 11.36 -0.22
C ALA A 179 -30.91 12.38 -0.62
N HIS A 180 -31.39 13.22 0.32
CA HIS A 180 -32.37 14.28 0.04
C HIS A 180 -31.68 15.56 -0.47
N ALA A 181 -30.52 15.92 0.08
CA ALA A 181 -29.65 16.95 -0.48
C ALA A 181 -29.20 16.63 -1.92
N ALA A 182 -29.09 15.33 -2.25
CA ALA A 182 -28.86 14.87 -3.61
C ALA A 182 -30.12 14.87 -4.52
N ARG A 183 -31.34 14.99 -3.96
CA ARG A 183 -32.63 15.00 -4.70
C ARG A 183 -33.16 16.40 -4.96
N SER A 184 -32.84 17.40 -4.14
CA SER A 184 -33.20 18.81 -4.40
C SER A 184 -32.39 19.48 -5.52
N CYS A 185 -31.70 18.68 -6.33
CA CYS A 185 -30.90 19.13 -7.46
C CYS A 185 -31.37 18.42 -8.74
N GLU A 186 -32.61 18.69 -9.18
CA GLU A 186 -33.07 18.26 -10.51
C GLU A 186 -32.67 19.26 -11.59
N LEU A 187 -31.76 18.76 -12.44
CA LEU A 187 -31.73 18.88 -13.90
C LEU A 187 -31.64 20.28 -14.53
N ARG A 188 -30.39 20.70 -14.74
CA ARG A 188 -29.75 21.09 -16.03
C ARG A 188 -28.28 21.42 -15.71
N THR A 189 -27.33 21.22 -16.62
CA THR A 189 -25.84 21.41 -16.47
C THR A 189 -25.41 22.38 -15.34
N PRO A 190 -24.83 21.94 -14.19
CA PRO A 190 -23.40 22.09 -13.82
C PRO A 190 -22.93 21.02 -12.78
N ALA A 191 -23.57 19.85 -12.76
CA ALA A 191 -23.42 18.85 -11.69
C ALA A 191 -22.05 18.16 -11.63
N HIS A 192 -21.40 17.91 -12.78
CA HIS A 192 -20.02 17.40 -12.81
C HIS A 192 -19.03 18.43 -12.27
N ALA A 193 -19.19 19.69 -12.65
CA ALA A 193 -18.36 20.78 -12.12
C ALA A 193 -18.59 21.00 -10.62
N ARG A 194 -19.79 20.73 -10.08
CA ARG A 194 -20.06 20.79 -8.63
C ARG A 194 -19.49 19.59 -7.86
N ARG A 195 -19.50 18.38 -8.42
CA ARG A 195 -18.85 17.20 -7.81
C ARG A 195 -17.34 17.34 -7.79
N LEU A 196 -16.74 17.80 -8.89
CA LEU A 196 -15.33 18.15 -8.95
C LEU A 196 -14.98 19.29 -7.99
N ARG A 197 -15.85 20.31 -7.84
CA ARG A 197 -15.68 21.39 -6.85
C ARG A 197 -15.82 20.92 -5.40
N ALA A 198 -16.79 20.08 -5.07
CA ALA A 198 -16.98 19.55 -3.73
C ALA A 198 -15.83 18.62 -3.33
N TRP A 199 -15.35 17.81 -4.28
CA TRP A 199 -14.16 16.98 -4.12
C TRP A 199 -12.89 17.82 -3.98
N ALA A 200 -12.69 18.83 -4.82
CA ALA A 200 -11.55 19.75 -4.74
C ALA A 200 -11.58 20.62 -3.46
N ALA A 201 -12.75 21.05 -3.00
CA ALA A 201 -12.92 21.79 -1.74
C ALA A 201 -12.66 20.90 -0.52
N GLY A 202 -13.09 19.63 -0.56
CA GLY A 202 -12.75 18.63 0.47
C GLY A 202 -11.24 18.36 0.54
N LEU A 203 -10.56 18.30 -0.62
CA LEU A 203 -9.11 18.17 -0.68
C LEU A 203 -8.37 19.44 -0.21
N GLN A 204 -8.89 20.64 -0.50
CA GLN A 204 -8.31 21.90 -0.01
C GLN A 204 -8.44 22.07 1.51
N LEU A 205 -9.54 21.61 2.13
CA LEU A 205 -9.69 21.56 3.58
C LEU A 205 -8.68 20.59 4.24
N LEU A 206 -8.16 19.63 3.49
CA LEU A 206 -7.07 18.72 3.89
C LEU A 206 -5.68 19.22 3.47
N GLY A 207 -5.55 20.48 3.02
CA GLY A 207 -4.29 21.07 2.57
C GLY A 207 -3.75 20.51 1.24
N CYS A 208 -4.57 19.79 0.48
CA CYS A 208 -4.19 19.13 -0.77
C CYS A 208 -4.59 20.00 -1.98
N THR A 209 -3.68 20.17 -2.95
CA THR A 209 -4.01 20.80 -4.25
C THR A 209 -3.94 19.71 -5.34
N PRO A 210 -5.07 19.24 -5.87
CA PRO A 210 -5.06 18.20 -6.90
C PRO A 210 -4.35 18.70 -8.17
N MET A 211 -3.64 17.81 -8.86
CA MET A 211 -2.88 18.10 -10.07
C MET A 211 -3.33 17.15 -11.18
N LEU A 212 -3.80 17.71 -12.29
CA LEU A 212 -4.11 16.98 -13.52
C LEU A 212 -2.86 16.98 -14.41
N VAL A 213 -2.44 15.82 -14.90
CA VAL A 213 -1.36 15.72 -15.89
C VAL A 213 -1.97 15.37 -17.24
N VAL A 214 -1.87 16.30 -18.19
CA VAL A 214 -2.38 16.16 -19.55
C VAL A 214 -1.18 16.01 -20.48
N ARG A 215 -1.16 14.97 -21.31
CA ARG A 215 -0.17 14.85 -22.37
C ARG A 215 -0.75 15.45 -23.64
N VAL A 216 -0.05 16.44 -24.19
CA VAL A 216 -0.40 17.10 -25.44
C VAL A 216 0.60 16.67 -26.50
N ALA A 217 0.12 16.09 -27.59
CA ALA A 217 0.90 15.81 -28.79
C ALA A 217 0.56 16.87 -29.84
N HIS A 218 1.58 17.58 -30.34
CA HIS A 218 1.41 18.54 -31.43
C HIS A 218 2.66 18.54 -32.32
N GLY A 219 2.47 18.37 -33.63
CA GLY A 219 3.57 18.40 -34.61
C GLY A 219 4.67 17.35 -34.39
N GLY A 220 4.34 16.17 -33.86
CA GLY A 220 5.33 15.11 -33.59
C GLY A 220 6.10 15.25 -32.27
N HIS A 221 5.79 16.26 -31.45
CA HIS A 221 6.37 16.43 -30.11
C HIS A 221 5.32 16.18 -29.02
N GLU A 222 5.70 15.39 -28.01
CA GLU A 222 4.88 15.15 -26.82
C GLU A 222 5.34 16.03 -25.65
N ARG A 223 4.39 16.65 -24.94
CA ARG A 223 4.66 17.40 -23.72
C ARG A 223 3.66 17.06 -22.62
N ASP A 224 4.18 16.70 -21.44
CA ASP A 224 3.37 16.56 -20.23
C ASP A 224 3.12 17.94 -19.62
N VAL A 225 1.86 18.35 -19.52
CA VAL A 225 1.45 19.59 -18.87
C VAL A 225 0.78 19.27 -17.54
N ARG A 226 1.31 19.87 -16.47
CA ARG A 226 0.81 19.70 -15.11
C ARG A 226 -0.05 20.90 -14.74
N LEU A 227 -1.34 20.65 -14.52
CA LEU A 227 -2.33 21.66 -14.22
C LEU A 227 -2.77 21.53 -12.76
N PRO A 228 -2.49 22.53 -11.89
CA PRO A 228 -3.12 22.57 -10.59
C PRO A 228 -4.64 22.75 -10.81
N LEU A 229 -5.44 21.87 -10.23
CA LEU A 229 -6.91 21.93 -10.20
C LEU A 229 -7.41 23.06 -9.28
N ARG A 230 -6.76 24.23 -9.32
CA ARG A 230 -7.27 25.50 -8.81
C ARG A 230 -8.00 26.32 -9.89
N LEU A 231 -7.95 25.90 -11.16
CA LEU A 231 -8.69 26.56 -12.25
C LEU A 231 -10.17 26.16 -12.18
N CYS A 232 -10.90 26.87 -11.33
CA CYS A 232 -12.34 26.81 -11.19
C CYS A 232 -13.04 27.49 -12.37
N ASP A 233 -12.90 26.98 -13.59
CA ASP A 233 -13.88 27.15 -14.66
C ASP A 233 -13.66 26.10 -15.75
N ALA A 234 -14.70 25.36 -16.12
CA ALA A 234 -14.65 24.49 -17.29
C ALA A 234 -14.39 25.29 -18.57
N ALA A 235 -14.84 26.55 -18.62
CA ALA A 235 -14.52 27.47 -19.69
C ALA A 235 -13.07 27.98 -19.62
N ALA A 236 -12.41 28.05 -18.46
CA ALA A 236 -10.99 28.38 -18.37
C ALA A 236 -10.11 27.20 -18.76
N LEU A 237 -10.47 25.96 -18.39
CA LEU A 237 -9.78 24.76 -18.87
C LEU A 237 -9.99 24.59 -20.39
N GLY A 238 -11.21 24.82 -20.88
CA GLY A 238 -11.50 24.87 -22.32
C GLY A 238 -10.74 25.97 -23.04
N SER A 239 -10.77 27.20 -22.54
CA SER A 239 -10.01 28.35 -23.10
C SER A 239 -8.51 28.13 -23.05
N TRP A 240 -7.99 27.48 -22.00
CA TRP A 240 -6.58 27.14 -21.89
C TRP A 240 -6.19 26.03 -22.88
N LEU A 241 -6.97 24.96 -22.99
CA LEU A 241 -6.75 23.91 -24.00
C LEU A 241 -6.78 24.48 -25.43
N MET A 242 -7.63 25.47 -25.68
CA MET A 242 -7.67 26.22 -26.94
C MET A 242 -6.49 27.20 -27.10
N ALA A 243 -5.99 27.81 -26.02
CA ALA A 243 -4.87 28.75 -26.06
C ALA A 243 -3.50 28.07 -26.23
N VAL A 244 -3.35 26.82 -25.78
CA VAL A 244 -2.08 26.06 -25.86
C VAL A 244 -1.91 25.41 -27.25
N ALA A 245 -2.96 25.44 -28.09
CA ALA A 245 -2.92 25.02 -29.48
C ALA A 245 -3.55 26.10 -30.38
N PRO A 246 -2.81 27.19 -30.71
CA PRO A 246 -3.36 28.35 -31.44
C PRO A 246 -3.77 28.07 -32.90
N GLY A 247 -3.87 26.81 -33.33
CA GLY A 247 -4.00 26.40 -34.74
C GLY A 247 -5.20 25.49 -35.07
N GLY A 248 -6.12 25.24 -34.16
CA GLY A 248 -7.29 24.38 -34.39
C GLY A 248 -7.42 23.24 -33.36
N PRO A 249 -8.46 22.39 -33.48
CA PRO A 249 -8.75 21.34 -32.49
C PRO A 249 -7.55 20.41 -32.30
N VAL A 250 -7.16 20.20 -31.04
CA VAL A 250 -6.09 19.26 -30.68
C VAL A 250 -6.59 17.84 -30.90
N GLU A 251 -6.26 17.24 -32.04
CA GLU A 251 -6.34 15.78 -32.18
C GLU A 251 -5.31 15.13 -31.25
N GLY A 252 -5.76 14.25 -30.34
CA GLY A 252 -4.88 13.37 -29.58
C GLY A 252 -4.48 13.78 -28.14
N ALA A 253 -5.18 14.72 -27.50
CA ALA A 253 -4.93 15.00 -26.08
C ALA A 253 -5.38 13.81 -25.19
N MET A 254 -4.42 13.15 -24.52
CA MET A 254 -4.69 11.97 -23.68
C MET A 254 -4.44 12.27 -22.19
N VAL A 255 -5.40 11.90 -21.35
CA VAL A 255 -5.21 11.93 -19.89
C VAL A 255 -4.36 10.71 -19.50
N VAL A 256 -3.13 10.97 -19.05
CA VAL A 256 -2.11 9.93 -18.78
C VAL A 256 -1.97 9.56 -17.30
N GLY A 257 -2.65 10.26 -16.39
CA GLY A 257 -2.66 9.86 -14.98
C GLY A 257 -3.39 10.78 -14.01
N PHE A 258 -3.61 10.27 -12.80
CA PHE A 258 -4.05 11.03 -11.64
C PHE A 258 -2.95 11.01 -10.57
N VAL A 259 -2.66 12.17 -9.99
CA VAL A 259 -1.88 12.24 -8.74
C VAL A 259 -2.88 12.26 -7.59
N LEU A 260 -2.81 11.30 -6.66
CA LEU A 260 -3.49 11.44 -5.36
C LEU A 260 -2.74 12.53 -4.57
N ALA A 261 -3.08 13.80 -4.83
CA ALA A 261 -2.41 14.93 -4.21
C ALA A 261 -2.67 14.95 -2.70
N GLY A 262 -1.59 15.02 -1.92
CA GLY A 262 -1.56 14.89 -0.46
C GLY A 262 -0.52 13.87 -0.01
N GLU A 263 -0.35 12.79 -0.78
CA GLU A 263 0.60 11.73 -0.43
C GLU A 263 2.05 12.03 -0.83
N GLY A 264 2.29 12.95 -1.77
CA GLY A 264 3.65 13.39 -2.12
C GLY A 264 4.44 13.87 -0.90
N ARG A 265 3.78 14.52 0.07
CA ARG A 265 4.40 14.92 1.35
C ARG A 265 4.84 13.74 2.23
N TYR A 266 4.32 12.55 1.97
CA TYR A 266 4.66 11.30 2.67
C TYR A 266 5.53 10.37 1.81
N GLY A 267 6.29 10.90 0.84
CA GLY A 267 7.24 10.08 0.09
C GLY A 267 6.67 9.31 -1.10
N MET A 268 5.40 9.52 -1.44
CA MET A 268 4.73 8.67 -2.42
C MET A 268 5.09 9.04 -3.85
N PRO A 269 5.44 8.03 -4.68
CA PRO A 269 5.67 8.25 -6.09
C PRO A 269 4.38 8.57 -6.82
N VAL A 270 4.51 9.38 -7.87
CA VAL A 270 3.40 9.70 -8.76
C VAL A 270 2.98 8.43 -9.49
N CYS A 271 1.83 7.87 -9.13
CA CYS A 271 1.34 6.65 -9.77
C CYS A 271 0.72 6.96 -11.14
N ARG A 272 1.42 6.62 -12.23
CA ARG A 272 0.86 6.71 -13.59
C ARG A 272 -0.21 5.66 -13.82
N LEU A 273 -1.14 5.91 -14.76
CA LEU A 273 -2.21 4.97 -15.12
C LEU A 273 -1.70 3.58 -15.48
N GLN A 274 -0.62 3.49 -16.28
CA GLN A 274 0.02 2.22 -16.63
C GLN A 274 0.48 1.43 -15.41
N MET A 275 0.99 2.13 -14.39
CA MET A 275 1.42 1.51 -13.14
C MET A 275 0.20 1.04 -12.33
N LEU A 276 -0.88 1.81 -12.30
CA LEU A 276 -2.14 1.40 -11.66
C LEU A 276 -2.78 0.17 -12.35
N ASP A 277 -2.68 0.09 -13.67
CA ASP A 277 -3.18 -1.03 -14.47
C ASP A 277 -2.36 -2.31 -14.19
N MET A 278 -1.02 -2.19 -14.13
CA MET A 278 -0.13 -3.29 -13.72
C MET A 278 -0.30 -3.72 -12.26
N LEU A 279 -0.77 -2.84 -11.38
CA LEU A 279 -1.14 -3.20 -10.01
C LEU A 279 -2.41 -4.07 -9.96
N GLY A 280 -3.07 -4.31 -11.09
CA GLY A 280 -4.08 -5.36 -11.30
C GLY A 280 -5.35 -5.19 -10.48
N ARG A 281 -5.61 -3.99 -9.94
CA ARG A 281 -6.68 -3.76 -8.95
C ARG A 281 -7.46 -2.47 -9.13
N PHE A 282 -7.12 -1.65 -10.13
CA PHE A 282 -7.94 -0.55 -10.55
C PHE A 282 -8.41 -0.83 -11.97
N ALA A 283 -9.63 -1.37 -12.11
CA ALA A 283 -10.39 -1.05 -13.30
C ALA A 283 -10.48 0.47 -13.30
N CYS A 284 -9.78 1.13 -14.23
CA CYS A 284 -9.99 2.54 -14.50
C CYS A 284 -11.50 2.71 -14.60
N ALA A 285 -12.08 3.56 -13.77
CA ALA A 285 -13.43 4.02 -13.99
C ALA A 285 -13.41 4.72 -15.36
N ARG A 286 -13.70 3.97 -16.42
CA ARG A 286 -14.16 4.54 -17.68
C ARG A 286 -15.32 5.43 -17.26
N VAL A 287 -15.16 6.74 -17.39
CA VAL A 287 -16.27 7.67 -17.25
C VAL A 287 -17.23 7.33 -18.38
N ALA A 288 -18.17 6.44 -18.10
CA ALA A 288 -19.25 6.13 -19.01
C ALA A 288 -20.15 7.37 -19.06
N CYS A 289 -20.03 8.13 -20.14
CA CYS A 289 -21.07 9.07 -20.54
C CYS A 289 -22.36 8.27 -20.78
N ALA A 290 -23.48 8.75 -20.23
CA ALA A 290 -24.78 8.10 -20.35
C ALA A 290 -25.17 7.88 -21.83
N PRO A 291 -25.75 6.72 -22.20
CA PRO A 291 -26.16 6.47 -23.57
C PRO A 291 -27.57 7.05 -23.76
N ARG A 292 -27.64 8.20 -24.43
CA ARG A 292 -28.79 8.69 -25.21
C ARG A 292 -28.43 10.06 -25.79
N CYS A 293 -27.68 10.06 -26.89
CA CYS A 293 -27.66 11.05 -27.98
C CYS A 293 -26.72 10.52 -29.08
N GLU A 294 -27.12 10.65 -30.33
CA GLU A 294 -26.38 10.31 -31.56
C GLU A 294 -25.13 11.22 -31.80
N PRO A 295 -24.24 10.91 -32.76
CA PRO A 295 -22.79 10.83 -32.53
C PRO A 295 -22.04 12.16 -32.72
N ALA A 296 -21.20 12.50 -31.75
CA ALA A 296 -20.03 13.36 -31.97
C ALA A 296 -18.92 12.95 -30.99
N LEU A 297 -17.75 12.63 -31.55
CA LEU A 297 -16.49 12.21 -30.91
C LEU A 297 -16.54 10.93 -30.07
N ALA A 298 -16.29 9.80 -30.73
CA ALA A 298 -15.72 8.62 -30.06
C ALA A 298 -14.23 8.89 -29.79
N VAL A 299 -13.83 8.90 -28.51
CA VAL A 299 -12.41 8.80 -28.14
C VAL A 299 -12.10 7.31 -28.05
N GLU A 300 -11.54 6.76 -29.12
CA GLU A 300 -10.96 5.42 -29.11
C GLU A 300 -9.61 5.46 -28.39
N VAL A 301 -9.42 4.53 -27.45
CA VAL A 301 -8.13 4.28 -26.80
C VAL A 301 -7.57 3.03 -27.46
N GLU A 302 -6.73 3.21 -28.47
CA GLU A 302 -5.93 2.13 -29.02
C GLU A 302 -4.55 2.07 -28.33
N PRO A 303 -4.06 0.88 -27.96
CA PRO A 303 -2.67 0.70 -27.57
C PRO A 303 -1.82 0.50 -28.83
N ILE A 304 -1.18 1.55 -29.32
CA ILE A 304 -0.18 1.42 -30.39
C ILE A 304 1.23 1.40 -29.79
N LEU A 305 1.92 0.28 -30.00
CA LEU A 305 3.35 0.11 -29.72
C LEU A 305 4.13 0.43 -31.01
N VAL A 306 4.94 1.49 -31.02
CA VAL A 306 5.94 1.71 -32.08
C VAL A 306 7.31 2.01 -31.44
N LEU A 307 8.31 1.24 -31.84
CA LEU A 307 9.72 1.41 -31.49
C LEU A 307 10.43 2.18 -32.61
N ALA A 308 11.20 3.24 -32.29
CA ALA A 308 12.34 3.69 -33.10
C ALA A 308 13.32 4.61 -32.33
N GLN A 309 14.59 4.52 -32.73
CA GLN A 309 15.82 5.08 -32.15
C GLN A 309 16.14 6.54 -32.57
N PRO A 310 17.17 7.23 -32.00
CA PRO A 310 17.24 8.68 -31.97
C PRO A 310 18.00 9.30 -33.15
N GLY A 311 17.58 10.50 -33.58
CA GLY A 311 18.29 11.32 -34.57
C GLY A 311 18.20 12.82 -34.28
N PHE A 312 19.38 13.44 -34.16
CA PHE A 312 19.85 14.84 -34.17
C PHE A 312 18.89 16.07 -34.21
N PRO A 313 19.30 17.24 -33.64
CA PRO A 313 18.48 18.45 -33.58
C PRO A 313 18.56 19.29 -34.87
N PRO A 314 17.51 20.03 -35.26
CA PRO A 314 17.63 21.10 -36.24
C PRO A 314 17.91 22.46 -35.58
N ALA A 315 18.60 23.29 -36.35
CA ALA A 315 19.16 24.60 -36.02
C ALA A 315 18.11 25.71 -35.78
N GLU A 316 18.53 26.75 -35.05
CA GLU A 316 17.79 27.98 -34.77
C GLU A 316 17.55 28.84 -36.04
N PRO A 317 16.44 29.60 -36.10
CA PRO A 317 16.35 30.74 -36.98
C PRO A 317 16.73 32.03 -36.24
N HIS A 318 17.79 32.68 -36.72
CA HIS A 318 18.11 34.07 -36.39
C HIS A 318 17.02 35.02 -36.91
N SER A 319 16.59 35.96 -36.06
CA SER A 319 16.00 37.22 -36.54
C SER A 319 16.68 38.40 -35.85
N TRP A 320 17.39 39.17 -36.66
CA TRP A 320 17.94 40.48 -36.34
C TRP A 320 16.83 41.53 -36.27
N THR A 321 16.82 42.35 -35.24
CA THR A 321 16.55 43.79 -35.36
C THR A 321 17.34 44.57 -34.32
N HIS A 322 18.02 45.59 -34.82
CA HIS A 322 18.96 46.49 -34.17
C HIS A 322 18.29 47.58 -33.32
N GLN A 323 19.02 47.97 -32.26
CA GLN A 323 19.29 49.32 -31.75
C GLN A 323 18.17 50.22 -31.18
N GLY A 324 18.46 50.74 -29.98
CA GLY A 324 17.94 52.02 -29.50
C GLY A 324 18.04 52.18 -27.98
N ASP A 325 19.22 52.57 -27.48
CA ASP A 325 19.46 53.03 -26.10
C ASP A 325 18.59 54.23 -25.71
N VAL A 326 18.28 54.38 -24.40
CA VAL A 326 18.62 55.56 -23.56
C VAL A 326 17.89 55.50 -22.19
N ALA A 327 18.71 55.39 -21.15
CA ALA A 327 18.71 56.02 -19.81
C ALA A 327 17.45 56.13 -18.92
N MET A 328 17.60 55.50 -17.75
CA MET A 328 17.37 55.98 -16.37
C MET A 328 16.16 56.84 -16.02
N ARG A 329 15.35 56.35 -15.08
CA ARG A 329 14.83 57.13 -13.94
C ARG A 329 14.53 56.23 -12.73
N GLU A 330 15.05 56.67 -11.58
CA GLU A 330 14.83 56.12 -10.24
C GLU A 330 13.38 56.32 -9.78
N HIS A 331 12.82 55.35 -9.06
CA HIS A 331 11.87 55.58 -7.97
C HIS A 331 11.94 54.45 -6.94
N ALA A 332 11.95 54.86 -5.68
CA ALA A 332 12.17 54.05 -4.50
C ALA A 332 10.90 53.37 -3.95
N ALA A 333 11.15 52.29 -3.19
CA ALA A 333 10.39 51.71 -2.08
C ALA A 333 9.06 50.97 -2.37
N VAL A 334 9.01 49.67 -2.03
CA VAL A 334 8.37 49.11 -0.80
C VAL A 334 8.91 47.69 -0.57
N ALA A 335 9.38 47.42 0.65
CA ALA A 335 9.89 46.11 1.08
C ALA A 335 8.76 45.08 1.26
N LEU A 336 8.93 43.90 0.67
CA LEU A 336 8.18 42.67 0.97
C LEU A 336 9.17 41.60 1.48
N PRO A 337 8.79 40.73 2.44
CA PRO A 337 9.69 39.73 3.02
C PRO A 337 10.09 38.67 1.99
N PRO A 338 11.26 38.00 2.14
CA PRO A 338 11.81 37.13 1.10
C PRO A 338 10.92 35.90 0.90
N ARG A 339 10.30 35.82 -0.27
CA ARG A 339 9.75 34.57 -0.80
C ARG A 339 10.91 33.73 -1.31
N PHE A 340 10.89 32.45 -0.96
CA PHE A 340 11.81 31.40 -1.40
C PHE A 340 12.19 31.56 -2.88
N SER A 341 13.48 31.75 -3.12
CA SER A 341 14.09 31.67 -4.45
C SER A 341 14.02 30.22 -4.93
N PRO A 342 13.47 29.92 -6.12
CA PRO A 342 13.67 28.61 -6.73
C PRO A 342 15.16 28.46 -7.02
N CYS A 343 15.77 27.38 -6.53
CA CYS A 343 17.16 27.05 -6.80
C CYS A 343 17.46 27.19 -8.30
N ALA A 344 18.50 27.97 -8.62
CA ALA A 344 19.03 28.08 -9.97
C ALA A 344 19.38 26.68 -10.51
N PRO A 345 19.16 26.41 -11.80
CA PRO A 345 19.62 25.17 -12.41
C PRO A 345 21.14 25.12 -12.33
N LEU A 346 21.67 24.14 -11.59
CA LEU A 346 23.09 23.80 -11.63
C LEU A 346 23.43 23.43 -13.08
N SER A 347 24.32 24.19 -13.68
CA SER A 347 24.80 24.02 -15.04
C SER A 347 25.53 22.67 -15.20
N GLY A 348 24.98 21.80 -16.06
CA GLY A 348 25.73 21.02 -17.05
C GLY A 348 26.86 20.06 -16.62
N GLY A 349 27.00 19.68 -15.36
CA GLY A 349 27.94 18.61 -14.98
C GLY A 349 27.43 17.24 -15.47
N HIS A 350 28.19 16.54 -16.32
CA HIS A 350 27.89 15.17 -16.73
C HIS A 350 27.65 14.29 -15.49
N ILE A 351 26.41 13.83 -15.34
CA ILE A 351 25.99 12.95 -14.24
C ILE A 351 26.69 11.61 -14.43
N THR A 352 27.68 11.30 -13.60
CA THR A 352 28.34 9.99 -13.66
C THR A 352 27.42 8.96 -13.02
N SER A 353 27.17 7.85 -13.72
CA SER A 353 26.49 6.66 -13.18
C SER A 353 27.37 5.87 -12.20
N ALA A 354 28.34 6.54 -11.57
CA ALA A 354 29.38 5.91 -10.77
C ALA A 354 28.82 5.45 -9.43
N SER A 355 29.25 4.28 -8.99
CA SER A 355 29.00 3.79 -7.64
C SER A 355 29.64 4.70 -6.59
N VAL A 356 28.96 4.92 -5.48
CA VAL A 356 29.56 5.58 -4.31
C VAL A 356 30.41 4.57 -3.53
N PRO A 357 31.71 4.81 -3.30
CA PRO A 357 32.59 3.86 -2.64
C PRO A 357 32.30 3.76 -1.14
N LEU A 358 31.84 2.59 -0.67
CA LEU A 358 31.52 2.37 0.73
C LEU A 358 32.73 2.50 1.67
N PRO A 359 33.94 2.04 1.34
CA PRO A 359 35.08 2.23 2.23
C PRO A 359 35.41 3.71 2.50
N ALA A 360 35.15 4.59 1.53
CA ALA A 360 35.26 6.03 1.73
C ALA A 360 34.14 6.53 2.66
N LEU A 361 32.90 6.08 2.46
CA LEU A 361 31.77 6.38 3.36
C LEU A 361 32.04 5.94 4.80
N LEU A 362 32.55 4.73 4.99
CA LEU A 362 32.87 4.18 6.31
C LEU A 362 34.02 4.92 6.98
N THR A 363 35.05 5.27 6.22
CA THR A 363 36.15 6.10 6.72
C THR A 363 35.64 7.48 7.15
N ALA A 364 34.84 8.13 6.33
CA ALA A 364 34.22 9.43 6.65
C ALA A 364 33.31 9.34 7.89
N ALA A 365 32.47 8.30 7.98
CA ALA A 365 31.60 8.06 9.12
C ALA A 365 32.38 7.87 10.43
N ARG A 366 33.46 7.07 10.40
CA ARG A 366 34.32 6.84 11.57
C ARG A 366 35.11 8.07 11.98
N ALA A 367 35.54 8.87 11.00
CA ALA A 367 36.28 10.11 11.23
C ALA A 367 35.37 11.28 11.67
N GLY A 368 34.04 11.13 11.56
CA GLY A 368 33.11 12.25 11.76
C GLY A 368 33.26 13.34 10.71
N ASP A 369 33.73 13.01 9.50
CA ASP A 369 33.91 13.96 8.40
C ASP A 369 32.55 14.26 7.74
N GLU A 370 31.84 15.23 8.30
CA GLU A 370 30.53 15.68 7.82
C GLU A 370 30.57 16.16 6.36
N GLY A 371 31.68 16.75 5.92
CA GLY A 371 31.85 17.25 4.55
C GLY A 371 31.88 16.12 3.53
N ALA A 372 32.70 15.09 3.79
CA ALA A 372 32.78 13.90 2.96
C ALA A 372 31.47 13.10 2.97
N LEU A 373 30.84 12.94 4.14
CA LEU A 373 29.52 12.29 4.26
C LEU A 373 28.45 13.03 3.45
N ALA A 374 28.38 14.36 3.57
CA ALA A 374 27.41 15.15 2.83
C ALA A 374 27.67 15.11 1.31
N ALA A 375 28.93 15.08 0.87
CA ALA A 375 29.28 14.94 -0.55
C ALA A 375 28.82 13.59 -1.12
N ALA A 376 29.12 12.49 -0.43
CA ALA A 376 28.68 11.17 -0.84
C ALA A 376 27.15 11.02 -0.75
N GLY A 377 26.54 11.61 0.28
CA GLY A 377 25.09 11.69 0.44
C GLY A 377 24.41 12.40 -0.72
N ARG A 378 24.95 13.53 -1.19
CA ARG A 378 24.42 14.26 -2.35
C ARG A 378 24.44 13.39 -3.62
N ALA A 379 25.49 12.60 -3.81
CA ALA A 379 25.57 11.66 -4.93
C ALA A 379 24.50 10.56 -4.82
N LEU A 380 24.31 9.97 -3.64
CA LEU A 380 23.26 8.96 -3.40
C LEU A 380 21.86 9.54 -3.62
N VAL A 381 21.57 10.69 -3.01
CA VAL A 381 20.27 11.39 -3.13
C VAL A 381 20.00 11.74 -4.58
N HIS A 382 20.99 12.21 -5.33
CA HIS A 382 20.83 12.50 -6.75
C HIS A 382 20.43 11.25 -7.57
N GLN A 383 21.09 10.11 -7.34
CA GLN A 383 20.74 8.84 -8.01
C GLN A 383 19.34 8.36 -7.60
N LEU A 384 19.03 8.37 -6.30
CA LEU A 384 17.71 8.00 -5.77
C LEU A 384 16.59 8.87 -6.36
N ARG A 385 16.80 10.19 -6.44
CA ARG A 385 15.85 11.12 -7.08
C ARG A 385 15.66 10.81 -8.56
N GLY A 386 16.74 10.58 -9.29
CA GLY A 386 16.67 10.38 -10.75
C GLY A 386 16.04 9.05 -11.13
N ARG A 387 16.54 7.94 -10.54
CA ARG A 387 16.25 6.58 -10.99
C ARG A 387 15.34 5.80 -10.05
N GLY A 388 15.16 6.27 -8.81
CA GLY A 388 14.52 5.51 -7.72
C GLY A 388 15.46 4.54 -7.00
N TRP A 389 16.72 4.45 -7.41
CA TRP A 389 17.72 3.57 -6.83
C TRP A 389 19.13 4.16 -7.02
N ALA A 390 20.09 3.71 -6.22
CA ALA A 390 21.49 4.12 -6.30
C ALA A 390 22.45 2.91 -6.23
N LYS A 391 23.69 3.13 -6.67
CA LYS A 391 24.76 2.12 -6.60
C LYS A 391 25.74 2.44 -5.48
N VAL A 392 26.09 1.40 -4.71
CA VAL A 392 27.11 1.47 -3.67
C VAL A 392 28.16 0.40 -3.93
N TRP A 393 29.43 0.77 -3.94
CA TRP A 393 30.53 -0.19 -4.09
C TRP A 393 30.99 -0.70 -2.74
N MET A 394 30.96 -2.02 -2.53
CA MET A 394 31.12 -2.67 -1.23
C MET A 394 32.51 -3.28 -1.00
N GLY A 395 33.24 -3.59 -2.06
CA GLY A 395 34.49 -4.37 -2.00
C GLY A 395 34.28 -5.89 -2.00
N GLY A 396 35.39 -6.64 -2.01
CA GLY A 396 35.40 -8.10 -2.19
C GLY A 396 34.81 -8.90 -1.02
N GLU A 397 35.25 -8.61 0.21
CA GLU A 397 34.89 -9.36 1.42
C GLU A 397 33.36 -9.40 1.68
N ALA A 398 32.69 -8.26 1.50
CA ALA A 398 31.24 -8.19 1.65
C ALA A 398 30.51 -9.06 0.60
N CYS A 399 31.02 -9.09 -0.64
CA CYS A 399 30.46 -9.92 -1.70
C CYS A 399 30.68 -11.41 -1.42
N GLU A 400 31.87 -11.79 -0.99
CA GLU A 400 32.19 -13.18 -0.62
C GLU A 400 31.31 -13.68 0.53
N SER A 401 31.03 -12.82 1.51
CA SER A 401 30.12 -13.15 2.62
C SER A 401 28.68 -13.39 2.13
N VAL A 402 28.19 -12.59 1.19
CA VAL A 402 26.86 -12.79 0.59
C VAL A 402 26.82 -14.05 -0.27
N ASP A 403 27.85 -14.33 -1.05
CA ASP A 403 27.95 -15.55 -1.86
C ASP A 403 27.94 -16.79 -0.96
N ALA A 404 28.68 -16.77 0.16
CA ALA A 404 28.64 -17.82 1.17
C ALA A 404 27.24 -17.99 1.78
N ALA A 405 26.52 -16.87 2.04
CA ALA A 405 25.14 -16.92 2.49
C ALA A 405 24.20 -17.54 1.44
N TYR A 406 24.39 -17.29 0.14
CA TYR A 406 23.60 -17.92 -0.92
C TYR A 406 23.88 -19.41 -1.07
N VAL A 407 25.13 -19.85 -0.89
CA VAL A 407 25.46 -21.28 -0.81
C VAL A 407 24.73 -21.91 0.38
N ALA A 408 24.82 -21.29 1.56
CA ALA A 408 24.11 -21.74 2.75
C ALA A 408 22.60 -21.87 2.54
N LEU A 409 21.94 -20.87 1.92
CA LEU A 409 20.51 -20.91 1.64
C LEU A 409 20.11 -22.06 0.73
N ARG A 410 20.88 -22.34 -0.32
CA ARG A 410 20.58 -23.45 -1.24
C ARG A 410 20.74 -24.81 -0.56
N THR A 411 21.74 -24.96 0.31
CA THR A 411 21.91 -26.18 1.10
C THR A 411 20.74 -26.38 2.08
N LEU A 412 20.31 -25.31 2.75
CA LEU A 412 19.15 -25.33 3.65
C LEU A 412 17.86 -25.68 2.92
N GLU A 413 17.68 -25.18 1.69
CA GLU A 413 16.52 -25.51 0.85
C GLU A 413 16.40 -27.02 0.62
N GLY A 414 17.50 -27.64 0.20
CA GLY A 414 17.52 -29.05 -0.21
C GLY A 414 17.45 -30.04 0.94
N THR A 415 17.83 -29.64 2.16
CA THR A 415 17.97 -30.55 3.29
C THR A 415 16.88 -30.42 4.35
N ALA A 416 16.22 -29.26 4.45
CA ALA A 416 15.51 -28.94 5.68
C ALA A 416 14.25 -28.07 5.55
N GLY A 417 13.78 -27.74 4.34
CA GLY A 417 12.65 -26.81 4.15
C GLY A 417 11.44 -27.04 5.09
N PRO A 418 10.88 -28.26 5.17
CA PRO A 418 9.77 -28.56 6.09
C PRO A 418 10.16 -28.53 7.58
N ALA A 419 11.36 -29.01 7.93
CA ALA A 419 11.84 -29.07 9.31
C ALA A 419 12.19 -27.68 9.87
N LEU A 420 12.74 -26.80 9.03
CA LEU A 420 13.00 -25.39 9.36
C LEU A 420 11.69 -24.66 9.66
N SER A 421 10.63 -24.92 8.88
CA SER A 421 9.32 -24.32 9.13
C SER A 421 8.74 -24.69 10.49
N ALA A 422 8.99 -25.90 10.98
CA ALA A 422 8.49 -26.36 12.28
C ALA A 422 9.37 -25.89 13.46
N ALA A 423 10.68 -25.71 13.24
CA ALA A 423 11.63 -25.30 14.26
C ALA A 423 11.69 -23.77 14.46
N PHE A 424 11.44 -23.01 13.40
CA PHE A 424 11.47 -21.54 13.40
C PHE A 424 10.06 -20.92 13.46
N ASP A 425 9.07 -21.67 13.98
CA ASP A 425 7.68 -21.23 14.05
C ASP A 425 7.51 -20.09 15.08
N GLY A 426 7.47 -18.88 14.53
CA GLY A 426 7.24 -17.61 15.24
C GLY A 426 7.12 -16.46 14.25
N GLY A 427 6.80 -16.80 12.98
CA GLY A 427 6.99 -15.97 11.81
C GLY A 427 6.20 -14.67 11.87
N ARG A 428 6.80 -13.63 12.46
CA ARG A 428 6.46 -12.22 12.18
C ARG A 428 7.70 -11.34 12.14
N TYR A 429 8.66 -11.52 13.04
CA TYR A 429 9.80 -10.59 13.19
C TYR A 429 11.20 -11.22 13.06
N VAL A 430 11.35 -12.51 13.38
CA VAL A 430 12.60 -13.29 13.32
C VAL A 430 12.25 -14.71 12.84
N GLY A 431 13.13 -15.36 12.08
CA GLY A 431 12.96 -16.77 11.73
C GLY A 431 12.44 -17.03 10.31
N TYR A 432 11.87 -18.21 10.11
CA TYR A 432 11.50 -18.74 8.80
C TYR A 432 10.11 -18.27 8.40
N GLY A 433 9.95 -17.92 7.11
CA GLY A 433 8.65 -17.64 6.51
C GLY A 433 8.57 -18.19 5.10
N SER A 434 7.36 -18.40 4.60
CA SER A 434 7.15 -18.74 3.19
C SER A 434 5.82 -18.26 2.66
N ASP A 435 5.77 -18.01 1.35
CA ASP A 435 4.59 -17.75 0.55
C ASP A 435 4.65 -18.65 -0.71
N PRO A 436 3.65 -18.64 -1.61
CA PRO A 436 3.69 -19.50 -2.80
C PRO A 436 4.92 -19.29 -3.69
N GLY A 437 5.47 -18.08 -3.75
CA GLY A 437 6.59 -17.74 -4.63
C GLY A 437 7.97 -17.82 -4.02
N ARG A 438 8.09 -17.92 -2.69
CA ARG A 438 9.39 -17.92 -2.03
C ARG A 438 9.32 -18.43 -0.60
N TRP A 439 10.47 -18.79 -0.06
CA TRP A 439 10.68 -18.88 1.37
C TRP A 439 11.84 -17.96 1.77
N TRP A 440 11.91 -17.60 3.04
CA TRP A 440 12.92 -16.69 3.55
C TRP A 440 13.26 -16.93 5.02
N ILE A 441 14.43 -16.47 5.41
CA ILE A 441 14.85 -16.30 6.80
C ILE A 441 14.96 -14.80 7.08
N ASN A 442 14.23 -14.32 8.09
CA ASN A 442 14.41 -12.98 8.64
C ASN A 442 15.55 -13.01 9.67
N TRP A 443 16.62 -12.29 9.38
CA TRP A 443 17.78 -12.12 10.25
C TRP A 443 17.82 -10.72 10.87
N ARG A 444 18.21 -10.64 12.15
CA ARG A 444 18.39 -9.41 12.92
C ARG A 444 19.64 -9.51 13.80
N GLU A 445 20.07 -8.38 14.34
CA GLU A 445 21.11 -8.32 15.36
C GLU A 445 20.78 -9.22 16.56
N GLY A 446 21.78 -9.93 17.08
CA GLY A 446 21.63 -10.84 18.22
C GLY A 446 21.24 -12.27 17.86
N LEU A 447 20.93 -12.58 16.59
CA LEU A 447 20.59 -13.94 16.16
C LEU A 447 21.81 -14.83 15.89
N GLU A 448 22.99 -14.23 15.90
CA GLU A 448 24.27 -14.92 15.99
C GLU A 448 24.49 -15.59 17.36
N ASP A 449 23.64 -15.33 18.35
CA ASP A 449 23.66 -16.00 19.66
C ASP A 449 22.70 -17.21 19.66
N GLU A 450 23.24 -18.42 19.81
CA GLU A 450 22.42 -19.66 19.87
C GLU A 450 21.51 -19.71 21.09
N GLN A 451 21.85 -18.98 22.16
CA GLN A 451 21.01 -18.91 23.34
C GLN A 451 19.73 -18.10 23.07
N ARG A 452 19.82 -17.09 22.20
CA ARG A 452 18.69 -16.25 21.79
C ARG A 452 17.84 -16.90 20.71
N MET A 453 18.48 -17.60 19.77
CA MET A 453 17.80 -18.30 18.68
C MET A 453 18.43 -19.68 18.48
N PRO A 454 17.81 -20.76 18.97
CA PRO A 454 18.35 -22.10 18.75
C PRO A 454 18.21 -22.50 17.28
N TRP A 455 19.31 -22.92 16.67
CA TRP A 455 19.35 -23.42 15.30
C TRP A 455 19.27 -24.96 15.28
N PRO A 456 18.48 -25.56 14.36
CA PRO A 456 18.55 -26.99 14.10
C PRO A 456 19.98 -27.43 13.81
N ALA A 457 20.37 -28.63 14.25
CA ALA A 457 21.75 -29.12 14.15
C ALA A 457 22.31 -29.04 12.72
N HIS A 458 21.51 -29.41 11.72
CA HIS A 458 21.90 -29.35 10.31
C HIS A 458 22.02 -27.91 9.76
N ALA A 459 21.35 -26.93 10.38
CA ALA A 459 21.39 -25.53 9.97
C ALA A 459 22.48 -24.72 10.69
N ARG A 460 23.00 -25.24 11.80
CA ARG A 460 23.99 -24.58 12.66
C ARG A 460 25.28 -24.22 11.90
N ALA A 461 25.74 -25.08 11.00
CA ALA A 461 26.93 -24.84 10.17
C ALA A 461 26.78 -23.65 9.21
N HIS A 462 25.54 -23.33 8.81
CA HIS A 462 25.23 -22.28 7.85
C HIS A 462 25.03 -20.90 8.49
N ARG A 463 24.76 -20.88 9.80
CA ARG A 463 24.48 -19.68 10.59
C ARG A 463 25.56 -18.60 10.49
N GLN A 464 26.83 -18.98 10.55
CA GLN A 464 27.95 -18.02 10.51
C GLN A 464 28.02 -17.28 9.17
N ALA A 465 27.68 -17.94 8.06
CA ALA A 465 27.66 -17.29 6.75
C ALA A 465 26.56 -16.21 6.68
N LEU A 466 25.36 -16.53 7.18
CA LEU A 466 24.25 -15.58 7.26
C LEU A 466 24.58 -14.40 8.18
N ALA A 467 25.18 -14.68 9.35
CA ALA A 467 25.59 -13.65 10.31
C ALA A 467 26.62 -12.67 9.72
N ARG A 468 27.65 -13.17 9.03
CA ARG A 468 28.65 -12.33 8.36
C ARG A 468 28.05 -11.46 7.27
N ALA A 469 27.20 -12.05 6.41
CA ALA A 469 26.49 -11.29 5.38
C ALA A 469 25.63 -10.16 5.97
N TYR A 470 24.95 -10.43 7.09
CA TYR A 470 24.20 -9.43 7.85
C TYR A 470 25.07 -8.31 8.40
N ALA A 471 26.17 -8.63 9.08
CA ALA A 471 27.06 -7.63 9.67
C ALA A 471 27.61 -6.65 8.60
N HIS A 472 28.02 -7.16 7.44
CA HIS A 472 28.46 -6.31 6.32
C HIS A 472 27.32 -5.45 5.77
N SER A 473 26.15 -6.05 5.57
CA SER A 473 24.99 -5.34 5.02
C SER A 473 24.49 -4.24 5.96
N GLU A 474 24.46 -4.49 7.27
CA GLU A 474 24.00 -3.53 8.27
C GLU A 474 24.96 -2.35 8.38
N THR A 475 26.26 -2.65 8.51
CA THR A 475 27.32 -1.63 8.57
C THR A 475 27.26 -0.70 7.37
N ALA A 476 27.09 -1.28 6.17
CA ALA A 476 26.97 -0.53 4.93
C ALA A 476 25.70 0.33 4.87
N ALA A 477 24.55 -0.24 5.23
CA ALA A 477 23.28 0.48 5.20
C ALA A 477 23.24 1.65 6.20
N ARG A 478 23.85 1.49 7.39
CA ARG A 478 23.97 2.57 8.38
C ARG A 478 24.84 3.72 7.86
N ALA A 479 25.99 3.42 7.26
CA ALA A 479 26.85 4.44 6.67
C ALA A 479 26.16 5.17 5.50
N ALA A 480 25.44 4.42 4.65
CA ALA A 480 24.65 5.01 3.58
C ALA A 480 23.52 5.91 4.11
N LEU A 481 22.84 5.51 5.18
CA LEU A 481 21.81 6.32 5.84
C LEU A 481 22.39 7.61 6.40
N GLN A 482 23.51 7.53 7.12
CA GLN A 482 24.19 8.71 7.66
C GLN A 482 24.56 9.70 6.56
N ALA A 483 25.13 9.23 5.45
CA ALA A 483 25.46 10.07 4.31
C ALA A 483 24.21 10.70 3.69
N VAL A 484 23.15 9.91 3.43
CA VAL A 484 21.88 10.42 2.89
C VAL A 484 21.30 11.51 3.80
N LEU A 485 21.22 11.27 5.12
CA LEU A 485 20.71 12.23 6.09
C LEU A 485 21.55 13.52 6.15
N ALA A 486 22.86 13.43 5.98
CA ALA A 486 23.74 14.60 5.90
C ALA A 486 23.53 15.45 4.63
N ALA A 487 22.90 14.89 3.59
CA ALA A 487 22.70 15.56 2.31
C ALA A 487 21.27 16.06 2.06
N VAL A 488 20.29 15.58 2.82
CA VAL A 488 18.91 16.04 2.69
C VAL A 488 18.64 17.22 3.63
N PRO A 489 17.87 18.24 3.19
CA PRO A 489 17.42 19.36 4.02
C PRO A 489 16.32 18.88 4.96
N ALA A 490 16.68 17.92 5.80
CA ALA A 490 15.76 17.21 6.63
C ALA A 490 15.84 17.95 7.99
N GLY A 491 14.81 18.75 8.28
CA GLY A 491 14.79 19.70 9.38
C GLY A 491 15.19 19.07 10.71
N ARG A 492 16.41 19.38 11.20
CA ARG A 492 16.95 18.94 12.50
C ARG A 492 16.52 17.52 12.91
N HIS A 493 16.54 16.54 12.01
CA HIS A 493 16.15 15.20 12.43
C HIS A 493 17.19 14.60 13.35
N ALA A 494 16.72 13.67 14.16
CA ALA A 494 17.52 12.67 14.84
C ALA A 494 18.65 12.16 13.94
N SER A 495 19.86 12.01 14.50
CA SER A 495 20.95 11.27 13.87
C SER A 495 20.47 9.88 13.43
N ALA A 496 21.21 9.24 12.53
CA ALA A 496 20.91 7.85 12.13
C ALA A 496 20.69 6.95 13.36
N ASP A 497 21.52 7.10 14.40
CA ASP A 497 21.38 6.31 15.63
C ASP A 497 20.09 6.60 16.39
N ALA A 498 19.67 7.87 16.47
CA ALA A 498 18.42 8.23 17.12
C ALA A 498 17.19 7.73 16.35
N LEU A 499 17.24 7.68 15.01
CA LEU A 499 16.19 7.05 14.20
C LEU A 499 16.15 5.53 14.36
N LEU A 500 17.31 4.89 14.47
CA LEU A 500 17.41 3.42 14.61
C LEU A 500 17.21 2.95 16.06
N GLY A 501 17.00 3.88 16.99
CA GLY A 501 16.66 3.60 18.38
C GLY A 501 17.84 3.44 19.32
N GLY A 502 19.10 3.61 18.86
CA GLY A 502 20.36 3.55 19.63
C GLY A 502 20.56 2.27 20.45
N ALA A 503 21.74 1.63 20.37
CA ALA A 503 22.05 0.45 21.19
C ALA A 503 21.85 0.66 22.71
N HIS A 504 21.92 1.91 23.17
CA HIS A 504 21.76 2.28 24.58
C HIS A 504 20.31 2.45 25.07
N ALA A 505 19.33 2.79 24.22
CA ALA A 505 17.96 3.01 24.71
C ALA A 505 17.28 1.69 25.11
N THR A 506 17.60 0.60 24.41
CA THR A 506 17.10 -0.74 24.72
C THR A 506 17.62 -1.26 26.08
N LEU A 507 18.89 -0.98 26.42
CA LEU A 507 19.48 -1.36 27.70
C LEU A 507 19.07 -0.42 28.85
N ALA A 508 18.90 0.88 28.59
CA ALA A 508 18.49 1.85 29.61
C ALA A 508 17.02 1.67 30.04
N LEU A 509 16.12 1.35 29.11
CA LEU A 509 14.71 1.06 29.43
C LEU A 509 14.50 -0.34 30.04
N ALA A 510 15.35 -1.31 29.72
CA ALA A 510 15.34 -2.60 30.41
C ALA A 510 15.74 -2.43 31.89
N ARG A 511 16.76 -1.60 32.17
CA ARG A 511 17.19 -1.28 33.55
C ARG A 511 16.18 -0.42 34.31
N ALA A 512 15.47 0.49 33.64
CA ALA A 512 14.44 1.32 34.28
C ALA A 512 13.17 0.54 34.65
N ASN A 513 12.96 -0.64 34.09
CA ASN A 513 11.84 -1.54 34.44
C ASN A 513 12.22 -2.60 35.49
N ASP A 514 13.49 -2.68 35.90
CA ASP A 514 13.99 -3.52 37.00
C ASP A 514 14.05 -2.73 38.33
N GLU A 515 13.14 -1.78 38.55
CA GLU A 515 12.90 -1.23 39.89
C GLU A 515 12.36 -2.38 40.78
N PRO A 516 13.02 -2.71 41.90
CA PRO A 516 12.59 -3.80 42.75
C PRO A 516 11.25 -3.44 43.38
N LEU A 517 10.18 -4.11 42.95
CA LEU A 517 8.93 -4.13 43.71
C LEU A 517 9.24 -4.67 45.10
N ASP A 518 8.94 -3.81 46.08
CA ASP A 518 9.15 -3.93 47.51
C ASP A 518 8.97 -5.36 48.05
N GLY A 519 9.89 -5.72 48.94
CA GLY A 519 9.99 -7.03 49.54
C GLY A 519 8.80 -7.35 50.43
N SER A 520 8.09 -8.42 50.07
CA SER A 520 7.40 -9.23 51.07
C SER A 520 7.76 -10.69 50.85
N THR A 521 8.37 -11.25 51.88
CA THR A 521 8.86 -12.61 52.00
C THR A 521 7.71 -13.62 51.93
N HIS A 522 7.73 -14.51 50.93
CA HIS A 522 7.19 -15.85 51.10
C HIS A 522 8.16 -16.89 50.53
N ALA A 523 8.77 -17.63 51.44
CA ALA A 523 9.61 -18.77 51.17
C ALA A 523 8.77 -19.98 50.75
N GLY A 524 9.21 -20.68 49.70
CA GLY A 524 8.93 -22.10 49.49
C GLY A 524 8.08 -22.47 48.29
N CYS A 525 8.71 -22.72 47.13
CA CYS A 525 8.39 -23.84 46.24
C CYS A 525 9.48 -24.04 45.16
N PRO A 526 9.75 -25.28 44.72
CA PRO A 526 10.87 -25.60 43.85
C PRO A 526 10.60 -25.24 42.39
N GLU A 527 11.69 -24.89 41.71
CA GLU A 527 11.79 -24.55 40.30
C GLU A 527 11.15 -25.61 39.40
N SER A 528 10.13 -25.20 38.64
CA SER A 528 9.76 -25.86 37.39
C SER A 528 9.99 -24.85 36.27
N ALA A 529 10.83 -25.21 35.31
CA ALA A 529 11.06 -24.40 34.12
C ALA A 529 9.70 -24.15 33.42
N PRO A 530 9.37 -22.90 33.05
CA PRO A 530 8.07 -22.58 32.49
C PRO A 530 7.84 -23.37 31.21
N THR A 531 6.65 -23.98 31.11
CA THR A 531 6.24 -24.73 29.93
C THR A 531 6.20 -23.83 28.69
N ARG A 532 6.42 -24.44 27.52
CA ARG A 532 6.44 -23.76 26.20
C ARG A 532 5.19 -22.90 25.93
N GLU A 533 4.06 -23.25 26.52
CA GLU A 533 2.79 -22.52 26.42
C GLU A 533 2.79 -21.23 27.26
N ALA A 534 3.47 -21.20 28.42
CA ALA A 534 3.62 -19.99 29.24
C ALA A 534 4.51 -18.92 28.58
N ARG A 535 5.47 -19.32 27.73
CA ARG A 535 6.26 -18.39 26.90
C ARG A 535 5.46 -17.75 25.76
N MET A 536 4.37 -18.39 25.31
CA MET A 536 3.55 -17.87 24.20
C MET A 536 2.33 -17.07 24.67
N ALA A 537 1.96 -17.12 25.96
CA ALA A 537 0.68 -16.60 26.45
C ALA A 537 0.77 -15.35 27.35
N GLY A 538 1.96 -14.80 27.67
CA GLY A 538 2.10 -13.86 28.80
C GLY A 538 2.69 -12.47 28.56
N ALA A 539 3.55 -12.27 27.57
CA ALA A 539 4.08 -10.95 27.22
C ALA A 539 4.61 -11.04 25.80
N ASP A 540 4.25 -10.09 24.93
CA ASP A 540 5.06 -9.89 23.72
C ASP A 540 6.51 -9.76 24.21
N PRO A 541 7.47 -10.60 23.73
CA PRO A 541 8.87 -10.32 23.99
C PRO A 541 9.04 -8.86 23.60
N PRO A 542 9.50 -7.98 24.52
CA PRO A 542 9.31 -6.55 24.38
C PRO A 542 9.77 -6.22 22.97
N GLU A 543 8.90 -5.63 22.16
CA GLU A 543 9.10 -5.33 20.74
C GLU A 543 10.45 -4.60 20.48
N ARG A 544 11.02 -4.06 21.57
CA ARG A 544 12.34 -3.47 21.77
C ARG A 544 13.53 -4.43 21.73
N SER A 545 13.33 -5.74 21.85
CA SER A 545 14.38 -6.76 22.02
C SER A 545 15.15 -7.06 20.74
N TYR A 546 14.53 -6.80 19.59
CA TYR A 546 15.17 -6.95 18.28
C TYR A 546 15.29 -5.58 17.62
N GLY A 547 16.50 -5.22 17.19
CA GLY A 547 16.75 -3.94 16.51
C GLY A 547 15.85 -3.73 15.30
N ALA A 548 15.63 -2.47 14.90
CA ALA A 548 14.70 -2.09 13.83
C ALA A 548 15.11 -2.65 12.44
N THR A 549 16.40 -2.96 12.26
CA THR A 549 16.98 -3.55 11.05
C THR A 549 16.61 -5.02 10.87
N VAL A 550 16.34 -5.44 9.63
CA VAL A 550 16.13 -6.85 9.29
C VAL A 550 16.72 -7.16 7.93
N GLN A 551 17.48 -8.24 7.79
CA GLN A 551 17.83 -8.79 6.49
C GLN A 551 16.95 -9.99 6.16
N ARG A 552 16.41 -10.03 4.95
CA ARG A 552 15.71 -11.21 4.45
C ARG A 552 16.63 -11.97 3.54
N PHE A 553 16.95 -13.20 3.92
CA PHE A 553 17.59 -14.15 3.05
C PHE A 553 16.50 -14.94 2.34
N LEU A 554 16.24 -14.63 1.07
CA LEU A 554 15.12 -15.21 0.30
C LEU A 554 15.64 -16.23 -0.71
N VAL A 555 14.83 -17.25 -0.93
CA VAL A 555 14.95 -18.16 -2.06
C VAL A 555 13.61 -18.22 -2.80
N TYR A 556 13.66 -17.86 -4.07
CA TYR A 556 12.49 -17.80 -4.95
C TYR A 556 12.26 -19.15 -5.62
N ARG A 557 10.99 -19.56 -5.63
CA ARG A 557 10.54 -20.81 -6.24
C ARG A 557 10.22 -20.61 -7.72
N ASP A 558 10.09 -21.74 -8.42
CA ASP A 558 9.55 -21.76 -9.77
C ASP A 558 8.11 -21.29 -9.81
N LYS A 559 7.72 -20.73 -10.96
CA LYS A 559 6.34 -20.38 -11.24
C LYS A 559 5.46 -21.64 -11.13
N PRO A 560 4.45 -21.66 -10.23
CA PRO A 560 3.51 -22.76 -10.20
C PRO A 560 2.76 -22.84 -11.55
N ALA A 561 2.58 -24.06 -12.08
CA ALA A 561 1.90 -24.28 -13.37
C ALA A 561 0.48 -23.68 -13.44
N THR A 562 -0.15 -23.48 -12.27
CA THR A 562 -1.49 -22.91 -12.12
C THR A 562 -1.51 -21.38 -12.00
N SER A 563 -0.35 -20.72 -12.00
CA SER A 563 -0.27 -19.26 -11.79
C SER A 563 -0.51 -18.49 -13.07
N ASP A 564 -1.29 -17.41 -12.99
CA ASP A 564 -1.61 -16.55 -14.14
C ASP A 564 -0.35 -16.05 -14.86
N ALA A 565 -0.47 -15.83 -16.18
CA ALA A 565 0.61 -15.29 -17.01
C ALA A 565 1.21 -13.99 -16.42
N THR A 566 0.37 -13.15 -15.83
CA THR A 566 0.69 -11.84 -15.24
C THR A 566 1.12 -11.90 -13.77
N SER A 567 1.11 -13.08 -13.14
CA SER A 567 1.54 -13.23 -11.76
C SER A 567 3.04 -12.99 -11.61
N SER A 568 3.46 -12.62 -10.39
CA SER A 568 4.83 -12.26 -10.07
C SER A 568 5.25 -12.98 -8.79
N ALA A 569 6.51 -13.41 -8.69
CA ALA A 569 7.03 -14.10 -7.50
C ALA A 569 7.03 -13.18 -6.27
N SER A 570 7.21 -11.88 -6.50
CA SER A 570 6.87 -10.80 -5.57
C SER A 570 6.07 -9.75 -6.31
N ALA A 571 4.88 -9.41 -5.80
CA ALA A 571 4.05 -8.34 -6.36
C ALA A 571 4.73 -6.97 -6.25
N ALA A 572 4.27 -6.01 -7.05
CA ALA A 572 4.75 -4.64 -6.99
C ALA A 572 4.41 -3.98 -5.65
N HIS A 573 5.42 -3.40 -5.01
CA HIS A 573 5.31 -2.72 -3.72
C HIS A 573 6.48 -1.75 -3.53
N ALA A 574 6.34 -0.86 -2.54
CA ALA A 574 7.46 -0.08 -2.01
C ALA A 574 7.86 -0.61 -0.63
N ASP A 575 9.15 -0.50 -0.29
CA ASP A 575 9.63 -0.80 1.06
C ASP A 575 9.27 0.32 2.04
N LEU A 576 9.13 -0.03 3.31
CA LEU A 576 8.57 0.90 4.30
C LEU A 576 9.60 1.60 5.17
N GLY A 577 10.81 1.05 5.25
CA GLY A 577 11.87 1.59 6.08
C GLY A 577 12.45 2.90 5.57
N LEU A 578 13.65 3.20 6.07
CA LEU A 578 14.47 4.33 5.64
C LEU A 578 15.15 3.97 4.31
N LEU A 579 15.92 2.88 4.33
CA LEU A 579 16.67 2.40 3.17
C LEU A 579 16.56 0.88 3.06
N THR A 580 16.61 0.38 1.83
CA THR A 580 16.88 -1.04 1.56
C THR A 580 18.21 -1.15 0.82
N LEU A 581 19.15 -1.89 1.39
CA LEU A 581 20.41 -2.26 0.74
C LEU A 581 20.29 -3.69 0.21
N ALA A 582 20.45 -3.89 -1.09
CA ALA A 582 20.28 -5.18 -1.74
C ALA A 582 21.55 -5.60 -2.49
N PRO A 583 22.23 -6.66 -2.05
CA PRO A 583 23.26 -7.32 -2.84
C PRO A 583 22.69 -7.86 -4.17
N PRO A 584 23.52 -8.04 -5.22
CA PRO A 584 23.10 -8.69 -6.45
C PRO A 584 22.50 -10.08 -6.16
N SER A 585 21.30 -10.33 -6.69
CA SER A 585 20.71 -11.67 -6.61
C SER A 585 21.44 -12.65 -7.54
N THR A 586 21.40 -13.94 -7.20
CA THR A 586 22.01 -15.01 -8.02
C THR A 586 21.42 -15.13 -9.44
N ILE A 587 20.21 -14.61 -9.66
CA ILE A 587 19.63 -14.40 -10.98
C ILE A 587 19.04 -12.99 -11.01
N SER A 588 19.49 -12.17 -11.96
CA SER A 588 18.95 -10.82 -12.18
C SER A 588 17.50 -10.90 -12.61
N ALA A 589 16.61 -10.31 -11.81
CA ALA A 589 15.18 -10.28 -12.09
C ALA A 589 14.47 -9.10 -11.42
N LEU A 590 15.14 -8.34 -10.54
CA LEU A 590 14.51 -7.22 -9.87
C LEU A 590 14.08 -6.16 -10.90
N GLU A 591 12.80 -5.80 -10.85
CA GLU A 591 12.20 -4.78 -11.69
C GLU A 591 11.81 -3.58 -10.83
N VAL A 592 12.28 -2.38 -11.19
CA VAL A 592 12.07 -1.15 -10.43
C VAL A 592 11.44 -0.10 -11.31
N PHE A 593 10.39 0.55 -10.81
CA PHE A 593 9.73 1.64 -11.50
C PHE A 593 10.47 2.95 -11.25
N GLU A 594 10.86 3.63 -12.32
CA GLU A 594 11.40 4.98 -12.26
C GLU A 594 10.33 5.93 -11.69
N PRO A 595 10.57 6.63 -10.57
CA PRO A 595 9.49 7.26 -9.80
C PRO A 595 8.71 8.35 -10.55
N TRP A 596 9.35 9.04 -11.50
CA TRP A 596 8.76 10.16 -12.24
C TRP A 596 8.17 9.76 -13.59
N THR A 597 8.80 8.79 -14.26
CA THR A 597 8.42 8.37 -15.61
C THR A 597 7.55 7.12 -15.60
N GLY A 598 7.52 6.36 -14.50
CA GLY A 598 6.91 5.04 -14.42
C GLY A 598 7.59 3.99 -15.29
N ARG A 599 8.75 4.31 -15.89
CA ARG A 599 9.49 3.39 -16.75
C ARG A 599 10.04 2.24 -15.92
N LEU A 600 9.87 1.03 -16.42
CA LEU A 600 10.45 -0.16 -15.81
C LEU A 600 11.97 -0.20 -16.05
N GLN A 601 12.74 -0.47 -15.01
CA GLN A 601 14.19 -0.61 -15.02
C GLN A 601 14.60 -1.96 -14.45
N HIS A 602 15.79 -2.45 -14.84
CA HIS A 602 16.35 -3.73 -14.42
C HIS A 602 17.71 -3.52 -13.73
N PRO A 603 17.74 -2.89 -12.55
CA PRO A 603 18.97 -2.40 -11.94
C PRO A 603 20.00 -3.49 -11.65
N GLU A 604 19.57 -4.72 -11.35
CA GLU A 604 20.48 -5.85 -11.11
C GLU A 604 21.32 -6.20 -12.35
N ALA A 605 20.80 -5.98 -13.57
CA ALA A 605 21.53 -6.23 -14.80
C ALA A 605 22.64 -5.20 -15.06
N GLU A 606 22.58 -4.05 -14.39
CA GLU A 606 23.55 -2.96 -14.55
C GLU A 606 24.69 -3.01 -13.54
N LEU A 607 24.65 -3.92 -12.55
CA LEU A 607 25.62 -3.97 -11.47
C LEU A 607 26.94 -4.57 -11.94
N ALA A 608 28.04 -3.85 -11.67
CA ALA A 608 29.37 -4.43 -11.76
C ALA A 608 29.67 -5.31 -10.53
N LYS A 609 30.70 -6.16 -10.65
CA LYS A 609 31.18 -6.95 -9.51
C LYS A 609 31.60 -6.02 -8.37
N GLY A 610 31.05 -6.24 -7.18
CA GLY A 610 31.29 -5.38 -6.01
C GLY A 610 30.27 -4.27 -5.81
N GLU A 611 29.33 -4.06 -6.75
CA GLU A 611 28.26 -3.05 -6.62
C GLU A 611 26.99 -3.67 -6.06
N TRP A 612 26.37 -2.99 -5.10
CA TRP A 612 25.06 -3.31 -4.53
C TRP A 612 24.07 -2.17 -4.80
N LEU A 613 22.78 -2.50 -4.70
CA LEU A 613 21.68 -1.55 -4.91
C LEU A 613 21.23 -0.95 -3.59
N LEU A 614 20.88 0.34 -3.65
CA LEU A 614 20.27 1.07 -2.54
C LEU A 614 18.93 1.65 -2.99
N PHE A 615 17.88 1.39 -2.23
CA PHE A 615 16.53 1.92 -2.42
C PHE A 615 16.12 2.80 -1.25
N ALA A 616 15.34 3.83 -1.53
CA ALA A 616 14.61 4.55 -0.50
C ALA A 616 13.32 3.81 -0.15
N GLY A 617 12.98 3.79 1.14
CA GLY A 617 11.68 3.34 1.62
C GLY A 617 10.74 4.52 1.94
N GLU A 618 9.48 4.20 2.27
CA GLU A 618 8.44 5.20 2.56
C GLU A 618 8.79 6.10 3.75
N THR A 619 9.51 5.59 4.76
CA THR A 619 9.94 6.42 5.92
C THR A 619 10.90 7.52 5.49
N LEU A 620 11.89 7.20 4.63
CA LEU A 620 12.80 8.23 4.10
C LEU A 620 12.07 9.20 3.17
N GLY A 621 11.09 8.70 2.41
CA GLY A 621 10.25 9.56 1.61
C GLY A 621 9.45 10.57 2.42
N PHE A 622 8.96 10.18 3.60
CA PHE A 622 8.34 11.12 4.56
C PHE A 622 9.36 12.14 5.10
N LEU A 623 10.53 11.70 5.56
CA LEU A 623 11.58 12.58 6.10
C LEU A 623 12.10 13.61 5.08
N THR A 624 12.01 13.28 3.79
CA THR A 624 12.42 14.17 2.69
C THR A 624 11.25 14.93 2.08
N GLY A 625 10.03 14.80 2.63
CA GLY A 625 8.84 15.49 2.12
C GLY A 625 8.48 15.12 0.69
N GLY A 626 8.83 13.91 0.25
CA GLY A 626 8.61 13.44 -1.13
C GLY A 626 9.75 13.67 -2.09
N ASP A 627 10.80 14.37 -1.67
CA ASP A 627 11.93 14.67 -2.54
C ASP A 627 12.70 13.40 -2.93
N VAL A 628 12.90 12.47 -2.01
CA VAL A 628 13.37 11.11 -2.32
C VAL A 628 12.18 10.15 -2.23
N GLN A 629 11.76 9.56 -3.35
CA GLN A 629 10.58 8.70 -3.39
C GLN A 629 10.92 7.25 -3.07
N ALA A 630 9.99 6.57 -2.40
CA ALA A 630 10.13 5.14 -2.15
C ALA A 630 10.07 4.35 -3.47
N ALA A 631 11.02 3.45 -3.67
CA ALA A 631 11.14 2.70 -4.91
C ALA A 631 10.03 1.64 -5.02
N ILE A 632 9.12 1.79 -5.98
CA ILE A 632 8.17 0.72 -6.31
C ILE A 632 8.92 -0.32 -7.13
N HIS A 633 8.85 -1.57 -6.70
CA HIS A 633 9.58 -2.66 -7.33
C HIS A 633 8.81 -3.98 -7.22
N ARG A 634 9.15 -4.91 -8.10
CA ARG A 634 8.63 -6.29 -8.10
C ARG A 634 9.71 -7.28 -8.50
N VAL A 635 9.43 -8.57 -8.29
CA VAL A 635 10.30 -9.65 -8.77
C VAL A 635 9.41 -10.61 -9.57
N PRO A 636 9.48 -10.62 -10.91
CA PRO A 636 8.73 -11.55 -11.74
C PRO A 636 9.20 -12.98 -11.47
N TRP A 637 8.40 -13.94 -11.95
CA TRP A 637 8.88 -15.31 -11.98
C TRP A 637 10.06 -15.43 -12.94
N VAL A 638 11.05 -16.21 -12.54
CA VAL A 638 12.28 -16.38 -13.30
C VAL A 638 12.29 -17.76 -13.92
N GLU A 639 12.43 -17.83 -15.24
CA GLU A 639 12.69 -19.08 -15.95
C GLU A 639 14.14 -19.51 -15.72
N ARG A 640 14.35 -20.31 -14.67
CA ARG A 640 15.69 -20.76 -14.30
C ARG A 640 16.20 -21.92 -15.16
N GLY A 641 15.30 -22.70 -15.77
CA GLY A 641 15.67 -23.96 -16.44
C GLY A 641 16.31 -24.93 -15.45
N ALA A 642 17.49 -25.47 -15.78
CA ALA A 642 18.25 -26.34 -14.88
C ALA A 642 19.07 -25.59 -13.81
N ARG A 643 19.06 -24.25 -13.80
CA ARG A 643 19.85 -23.45 -12.85
C ARG A 643 19.28 -23.55 -11.43
N PRO A 644 20.11 -23.35 -10.38
CA PRO A 644 19.62 -23.25 -9.01
C PRO A 644 18.58 -22.14 -8.83
N ASN A 645 17.81 -22.23 -7.74
CA ASN A 645 16.84 -21.20 -7.37
C ASN A 645 17.49 -19.83 -7.18
N ARG A 646 16.74 -18.77 -7.50
CA ARG A 646 17.19 -17.39 -7.29
C ARG A 646 17.22 -17.10 -5.79
N CYS A 647 18.40 -16.85 -5.25
CA CYS A 647 18.61 -16.28 -3.92
C CYS A 647 18.76 -14.76 -3.97
N ALA A 648 18.26 -14.07 -2.94
CA ALA A 648 18.43 -12.63 -2.71
C ALA A 648 18.62 -12.35 -1.22
N ALA A 649 19.27 -11.23 -0.86
CA ALA A 649 19.53 -10.88 0.54
C ALA A 649 19.31 -9.38 0.89
N PRO A 650 18.16 -8.75 0.55
CA PRO A 650 17.89 -7.36 0.90
C PRO A 650 17.88 -7.14 2.42
N LEU A 651 18.61 -6.13 2.87
CA LEU A 651 18.58 -5.59 4.22
C LEU A 651 17.70 -4.34 4.26
N PHE A 652 16.68 -4.38 5.12
CA PHE A 652 15.74 -3.30 5.37
C PHE A 652 16.17 -2.56 6.63
N LEU A 653 16.64 -1.33 6.45
CA LEU A 653 16.96 -0.42 7.52
C LEU A 653 15.70 0.38 7.88
N ARG A 654 15.15 0.18 9.07
CA ARG A 654 13.90 0.83 9.52
C ARG A 654 14.17 1.75 10.69
N ALA A 655 13.40 2.81 10.81
CA ALA A 655 13.37 3.58 12.04
C ALA A 655 12.72 2.74 13.16
N ALA A 656 13.17 2.90 14.40
CA ALA A 656 12.55 2.27 15.56
C ALA A 656 11.07 2.72 15.66
N PRO A 657 10.14 1.87 16.12
CA PRO A 657 8.71 2.21 16.17
C PRO A 657 8.41 3.53 16.90
N TRP A 658 9.19 3.85 17.95
CA TRP A 658 9.08 5.07 18.74
C TRP A 658 9.92 6.25 18.23
N ALA A 659 10.71 6.07 17.17
CA ALA A 659 11.49 7.17 16.61
C ALA A 659 10.56 8.27 16.11
N VAL A 660 10.82 9.50 16.55
CA VAL A 660 10.06 10.68 16.13
C VAL A 660 10.54 11.12 14.76
N LEU A 661 9.63 11.07 13.80
CA LEU A 661 9.81 11.49 12.42
C LEU A 661 9.21 12.88 12.26
N ARG A 662 9.93 13.77 11.61
CA ARG A 662 9.43 15.09 11.21
C ARG A 662 9.50 15.18 9.69
N ASP A 663 8.59 15.90 9.06
CA ASP A 663 8.76 16.26 7.66
C ASP A 663 9.74 17.45 7.52
N PRO A 664 10.27 17.77 6.32
CA PRO A 664 11.20 18.89 6.16
C PRO A 664 10.65 20.24 6.62
N SER A 665 9.33 20.44 6.56
CA SER A 665 8.71 21.69 7.04
C SER A 665 8.57 21.75 8.57
N GLY A 666 8.73 20.62 9.26
CA GLY A 666 8.46 20.49 10.68
C GLY A 666 6.98 20.63 11.06
N SER A 667 6.08 20.70 10.08
CA SER A 667 4.64 20.87 10.31
C SER A 667 3.95 19.55 10.68
N ILE A 668 4.56 18.41 10.36
CA ILE A 668 4.06 17.08 10.70
C ILE A 668 5.12 16.37 11.54
N GLU A 669 4.69 15.94 12.72
CA GLU A 669 5.48 15.12 13.64
C GLU A 669 4.69 13.85 13.96
N LEU A 670 5.30 12.69 13.73
CA LEU A 670 4.71 11.39 13.98
C LEU A 670 5.80 10.45 14.48
N THR A 671 5.44 9.50 15.34
CA THR A 671 6.31 8.33 15.54
C THR A 671 6.35 7.46 14.28
N CYS A 672 7.40 6.66 14.10
CA CYS A 672 7.48 5.70 13.01
C CYS A 672 6.27 4.75 13.01
N ARG A 673 5.85 4.27 14.18
CA ARG A 673 4.64 3.47 14.36
C ARG A 673 3.41 4.18 13.81
N GLU A 674 3.17 5.43 14.21
CA GLU A 674 2.01 6.20 13.72
C GLU A 674 2.05 6.42 12.21
N LEU A 675 3.23 6.68 11.63
CA LEU A 675 3.39 6.78 10.18
C LEU A 675 2.98 5.47 9.50
N MET A 676 3.47 4.33 10.01
CA MET A 676 3.14 3.02 9.45
C MET A 676 1.62 2.77 9.52
N GLU A 677 1.06 2.85 10.72
CA GLU A 677 -0.32 2.48 11.02
C GLU A 677 -1.33 3.41 10.31
N ARG A 678 -1.12 4.73 10.35
CA ARG A 678 -2.10 5.72 9.83
C ARG A 678 -1.96 5.99 8.34
N HIS A 679 -0.80 5.71 7.74
CA HIS A 679 -0.52 6.08 6.36
C HIS A 679 -0.04 4.91 5.51
N CYS A 680 1.09 4.30 5.84
CA CYS A 680 1.74 3.32 4.97
C CYS A 680 0.94 2.02 4.80
N VAL A 681 0.11 1.65 5.77
CA VAL A 681 -0.58 0.36 5.79
C VAL A 681 -2.00 0.49 5.29
N THR A 682 -2.67 1.53 5.76
CA THR A 682 -4.11 1.72 5.60
C THR A 682 -4.45 2.41 4.28
N ARG A 683 -3.54 3.20 3.72
CA ARG A 683 -3.83 4.05 2.55
C ARG A 683 -3.20 3.56 1.25
N ARG A 684 -2.28 2.59 1.28
CA ARG A 684 -1.50 2.21 0.08
C ARG A 684 -2.29 1.31 -0.87
N PRO A 685 -2.43 1.70 -2.16
CA PRO A 685 -3.22 0.94 -3.13
C PRO A 685 -2.65 -0.46 -3.43
N TRP A 686 -1.32 -0.64 -3.35
CA TRP A 686 -0.66 -1.94 -3.54
C TRP A 686 -0.69 -2.83 -2.30
N ARG A 687 -0.94 -2.26 -1.11
CA ARG A 687 -1.21 -3.02 0.12
C ARG A 687 -2.71 -3.20 0.24
N GLY A 688 -3.32 -3.80 -0.79
CA GLY A 688 -4.75 -4.09 -0.76
C GLY A 688 -5.09 -4.80 0.55
N VAL A 689 -6.25 -4.47 1.13
CA VAL A 689 -6.83 -5.15 2.29
C VAL A 689 -6.77 -6.65 2.03
N ARG A 690 -5.77 -7.35 2.57
CA ARG A 690 -5.65 -8.81 2.40
C ARG A 690 -6.93 -9.41 2.95
N ARG A 691 -7.51 -10.40 2.25
CA ARG A 691 -8.50 -11.32 2.83
C ARG A 691 -7.82 -11.98 4.04
N GLY A 692 -8.01 -11.41 5.23
CA GLY A 692 -7.30 -11.82 6.44
C GLY A 692 -6.85 -10.67 7.35
N GLY A 693 -6.79 -9.42 6.86
CA GLY A 693 -6.43 -8.25 7.66
C GLY A 693 -5.02 -8.34 8.25
N LEU A 694 -4.04 -7.65 7.64
CA LEU A 694 -2.87 -7.28 8.44
C LEU A 694 -3.40 -6.36 9.56
N SER A 695 -3.21 -6.75 10.80
CA SER A 695 -3.56 -5.96 11.96
C SER A 695 -2.65 -4.72 12.02
N VAL A 696 -3.18 -3.64 12.60
CA VAL A 696 -2.41 -2.41 12.86
C VAL A 696 -1.17 -2.69 13.73
N GLY A 697 -1.17 -3.79 14.51
CA GLY A 697 -0.03 -4.26 15.30
C GLY A 697 0.96 -5.18 14.59
N ASP A 698 0.88 -5.37 13.26
CA ASP A 698 1.75 -6.28 12.50
C ASP A 698 3.05 -5.61 11.96
N TRP A 699 3.49 -4.49 12.54
CA TRP A 699 4.61 -3.63 12.04
C TRP A 699 5.96 -3.81 12.69
#